data_AF-A0A8C2FAD6-F1
#
_entry.id   AF-A0A8C2FAD6-F1
#
_cell.length_a   1.000
_cell.length_b   1.000
_cell.length_c   1.000
_cell.angle_alpha   90.00
_cell.angle_beta   90.00
_cell.angle_gamma   90.00
#
_symmetry.space_group_name_H-M   'P 1'
#
loop_
_entity.id
_entity.type
_entity.pdbx_description
1 polymer ?
#
loop_
_entity_poly.entity_id
_entity_poly.type
_entity_poly.pdbx_seq_one_letter_code
_entity_poly.pdbx_strand_id
1 'polypeptide(L)'
;MPLKGFLFAKLYFEAKEYELAKRHVSEYLTIQPKDPKAHKFLGQLFERDGETDKAVGCYKRSVDLNPAQHDLVLKVAELLCSKPEHDSRAEFWVEKAARLLPGHPAVFNLREKLLSAQSGSNQLYELLQAELKLRPADTYINQKLVQLYSAEGRLEDAVKHCLAVEKAGVLRHCLEWYQLLVSTLQEYLCQPSVSSNEQASRKFHKELLLAHYLCIFDLCGCVFISSLSLLRCSFDCAMQDLKNTATNTMDELAEVFTEMRAHLYLYAGTLLLKRAQDGAQQWRAVLDLAALCYLVSYQAPRPKARSFKSEQASHEPLKLLACDRQSQAGHMLLNLSWDVEQLLKDVVEVFGNRSGPGRLFDQLFDAQTQEQLSFICNDDIHVLSVPAPKAADLAKWDSGAVMLHAGDLQQLAWLGLQWALMGQRVSLQDWLKQLFPRLTLETSKLDTNAPESICLLDLEVFVCGVVFCSQAQLQERVKMASCSQPHEPRCPPLHIMKLLSSDRQREWWDAVYSLIHKRAPGTSAKLRLVVQHGLGTLRAGEKHGLQPALLIHWAKHLSDAGERVNSYYDQKDYAGRSVHYWRVVLPLLEKVRHKRSIPEPLQPMFMHFQSRDIQPSQVRVYEEDAIISIATLLDIEGNTEEAISKLEQLNSTSSNWHLAKIYQRLSEEAGNGLEETQGRCADFLLKFRKYLTKIYQANAEDLEKVCDTDSLVWSLCCSLIYTSDHYRKWSRF
;
A
#
# COMPACT_ATOMS: atom_id res chain seq x y z
N MET A 1 -6.01 22.87 57.71
CA MET A 1 -5.64 22.99 56.27
C MET A 1 -6.26 21.83 55.50
N PRO A 2 -7.56 21.91 55.12
CA PRO A 2 -8.31 20.79 54.54
C PRO A 2 -7.69 20.24 53.24
N LEU A 3 -7.07 21.10 52.43
CA LEU A 3 -6.37 20.74 51.19
C LEU A 3 -5.24 19.71 51.36
N LYS A 4 -4.64 19.61 52.56
CA LYS A 4 -3.54 18.65 52.80
C LYS A 4 -4.04 17.21 52.98
N GLY A 5 -5.25 17.00 53.52
CA GLY A 5 -5.79 15.66 53.80
C GLY A 5 -5.95 14.81 52.54
N PHE A 6 -6.49 15.39 51.47
CA PHE A 6 -6.61 14.69 50.18
C PHE A 6 -5.25 14.41 49.52
N LEU A 7 -4.27 15.30 49.68
CA LEU A 7 -2.90 15.08 49.20
C LEU A 7 -2.22 13.94 49.95
N PHE A 8 -2.33 13.91 51.28
CA PHE A 8 -1.79 12.82 52.11
C PHE A 8 -2.40 11.47 51.71
N ALA A 9 -3.71 11.42 51.50
CA ALA A 9 -4.33 10.18 51.06
C ALA A 9 -3.82 9.67 49.70
N LYS A 10 -3.50 10.57 48.75
CA LYS A 10 -2.84 10.19 47.50
C LYS A 10 -1.43 9.66 47.72
N LEU A 11 -0.65 10.31 48.59
CA LEU A 11 0.70 9.85 48.93
C LEU A 11 0.68 8.47 49.61
N TYR A 12 -0.27 8.22 50.53
CA TYR A 12 -0.44 6.91 51.16
C TYR A 12 -0.90 5.84 50.18
N PHE A 13 -1.72 6.20 49.18
CA PHE A 13 -2.07 5.28 48.10
C PHE A 13 -0.86 4.91 47.23
N GLU A 14 0.00 5.88 46.90
CA GLU A 14 1.27 5.62 46.19
C GLU A 14 2.22 4.73 47.02
N ALA A 15 2.23 4.91 48.35
CA ALA A 15 2.94 4.07 49.30
C ALA A 15 2.31 2.68 49.52
N LYS A 16 1.18 2.37 48.85
CA LYS A 16 0.39 1.14 49.00
C LYS A 16 -0.19 0.92 50.40
N GLU A 17 -0.26 1.97 51.22
CA GLU A 17 -0.88 1.96 52.55
C GLU A 17 -2.36 2.35 52.45
N TYR A 18 -3.17 1.44 51.88
CA TYR A 18 -4.57 1.73 51.50
C TYR A 18 -5.49 2.05 52.69
N GLU A 19 -5.26 1.46 53.86
CA GLU A 19 -6.03 1.76 55.07
C GLU A 19 -5.84 3.20 55.55
N LEU A 20 -4.59 3.69 55.51
CA LEU A 20 -4.27 5.07 55.87
C LEU A 20 -4.80 6.05 54.81
N ALA A 21 -4.73 5.68 53.53
CA ALA A 21 -5.36 6.44 52.46
C ALA A 21 -6.88 6.58 52.65
N LYS A 22 -7.58 5.49 53.03
CA LYS A 22 -9.02 5.51 53.33
C LYS A 22 -9.35 6.43 54.51
N ARG A 23 -8.58 6.38 55.59
CA ARG A 23 -8.76 7.26 56.77
C ARG A 23 -8.59 8.73 56.41
N HIS A 24 -7.53 9.08 55.70
CA HIS A 24 -7.29 10.49 55.35
C HIS A 24 -8.28 11.05 54.34
N VAL A 25 -8.78 10.23 53.40
CA VAL A 25 -9.87 10.65 52.50
C VAL A 25 -11.21 10.74 53.22
N SER A 26 -11.53 9.83 54.15
CA SER A 26 -12.78 9.93 54.91
C SER A 26 -12.80 11.16 55.82
N GLU A 27 -11.70 11.46 56.52
CA GLU A 27 -11.51 12.70 57.28
C GLU A 27 -11.67 13.93 56.39
N TYR A 28 -11.04 13.93 55.21
CA TYR A 28 -11.20 15.01 54.25
C TYR A 28 -12.67 15.21 53.82
N LEU A 29 -13.39 14.12 53.57
CA LEU A 29 -14.81 14.15 53.21
C LEU A 29 -15.73 14.60 54.35
N THR A 30 -15.33 14.49 55.62
CA THR A 30 -16.09 15.12 56.73
C THR A 30 -16.08 16.64 56.66
N ILE A 31 -14.99 17.23 56.15
CA ILE A 31 -14.82 18.68 56.00
C ILE A 31 -15.38 19.15 54.66
N GLN A 32 -15.16 18.39 53.59
CA GLN A 32 -15.64 18.69 52.24
C GLN A 32 -16.53 17.56 51.68
N PRO A 33 -17.78 17.44 52.15
CA PRO A 33 -18.67 16.33 51.79
C PRO A 33 -19.15 16.35 50.34
N LYS A 34 -18.95 17.47 49.62
CA LYS A 34 -19.39 17.69 48.23
C LYS A 34 -18.25 17.62 47.20
N ASP A 35 -17.06 17.14 47.57
CA ASP A 35 -15.96 17.00 46.61
C ASP A 35 -16.10 15.71 45.78
N PRO A 36 -16.43 15.78 44.47
CA PRO A 36 -16.59 14.60 43.64
C PRO A 36 -15.27 13.83 43.48
N LYS A 37 -14.11 14.50 43.51
CA LYS A 37 -12.80 13.85 43.31
C LYS A 37 -12.45 12.97 44.49
N ALA A 38 -12.75 13.43 45.70
CA ALA A 38 -12.52 12.66 46.93
C ALA A 38 -13.47 11.45 47.04
N HIS A 39 -14.74 11.60 46.69
CA HIS A 39 -15.68 10.45 46.61
C HIS A 39 -15.24 9.43 45.55
N LYS A 40 -14.77 9.88 44.37
CA LYS A 40 -14.19 8.98 43.36
C LYS A 40 -12.99 8.22 43.89
N PHE A 41 -12.05 8.91 44.54
CA PHE A 41 -10.85 8.28 45.06
C PHE A 41 -11.15 7.29 46.21
N LEU A 42 -12.13 7.59 47.06
CA LEU A 42 -12.61 6.66 48.07
C LEU A 42 -13.22 5.39 47.44
N GLY A 43 -13.98 5.53 46.36
CA GLY A 43 -14.52 4.40 45.61
C GLY A 43 -13.42 3.52 45.01
N GLN A 44 -12.32 4.10 44.52
CA GLN A 44 -11.17 3.35 44.00
C GLN A 44 -10.47 2.53 45.08
N LEU A 45 -10.38 3.07 46.30
CA LEU A 45 -9.83 2.35 47.45
C LEU A 45 -10.71 1.14 47.82
N PHE A 46 -12.03 1.33 47.91
CA PHE A 46 -12.95 0.22 48.21
C PHE A 46 -13.01 -0.83 47.09
N GLU A 47 -12.91 -0.41 45.83
CA GLU A 47 -12.83 -1.33 44.68
C GLU A 47 -11.59 -2.23 44.80
N ARG A 48 -10.44 -1.65 45.17
CA ARG A 48 -9.20 -2.41 45.40
C ARG A 48 -9.30 -3.44 46.51
N ASP A 49 -10.09 -3.15 47.54
CA ASP A 49 -10.31 -4.04 48.68
C ASP A 49 -11.36 -5.14 48.41
N GLY A 50 -11.96 -5.14 47.22
CA GLY A 50 -13.04 -6.07 46.85
C GLY A 50 -14.40 -5.69 47.46
N GLU A 51 -14.50 -4.56 48.15
CA GLU A 51 -15.72 -4.04 48.77
C GLU A 51 -16.62 -3.33 47.74
N THR A 52 -17.13 -4.12 46.78
CA THR A 52 -17.88 -3.63 45.61
C THR A 52 -19.07 -2.73 45.95
N ASP A 53 -19.87 -3.05 46.98
CA ASP A 53 -21.02 -2.23 47.37
C ASP A 53 -20.64 -0.85 47.92
N LYS A 54 -19.56 -0.77 48.72
CA LYS A 54 -19.06 0.52 49.23
C LYS A 54 -18.45 1.34 48.10
N ALA A 55 -17.75 0.69 47.17
CA ALA A 55 -17.20 1.33 45.99
C ALA A 55 -18.32 1.94 45.12
N VAL A 56 -19.36 1.18 44.79
CA VAL A 56 -20.53 1.65 44.03
C VAL A 56 -21.21 2.83 44.74
N GLY A 57 -21.36 2.77 46.07
CA GLY A 57 -21.91 3.88 46.86
C GLY A 57 -21.10 5.18 46.72
N CYS A 58 -19.77 5.09 46.84
CA CYS A 58 -18.87 6.24 46.70
C CYS A 58 -18.86 6.79 45.27
N TYR A 59 -18.82 5.91 44.27
CA TYR A 59 -18.88 6.30 42.87
C TYR A 59 -20.21 6.95 42.49
N LYS A 60 -21.34 6.40 42.94
CA LYS A 60 -22.67 7.02 42.77
C LYS A 60 -22.68 8.44 43.35
N ARG A 61 -22.16 8.62 44.56
CA ARG A 61 -22.10 9.95 45.19
C ARG A 61 -21.23 10.92 44.40
N SER A 62 -20.11 10.46 43.84
CA SER A 62 -19.26 11.27 42.97
C SER A 62 -19.98 11.68 41.67
N VAL A 63 -20.70 10.75 41.03
CA VAL A 63 -21.51 11.03 39.82
C VAL A 63 -22.64 12.02 40.12
N ASP A 64 -23.33 11.87 41.27
CA ASP A 64 -24.40 12.79 41.67
C ASP A 64 -23.88 14.22 41.90
N LEU A 65 -22.63 14.36 42.37
CA LEU A 65 -21.97 15.65 42.58
C LEU A 65 -21.38 16.26 41.31
N ASN A 66 -20.92 15.43 40.37
CA ASN A 66 -20.43 15.85 39.06
C ASN A 66 -20.90 14.87 37.97
N PRO A 67 -22.02 15.18 37.28
CA PRO A 67 -22.60 14.33 36.25
C PRO A 67 -21.74 14.14 34.99
N ALA A 68 -20.72 14.96 34.76
CA ALA A 68 -19.86 14.88 33.57
C ALA A 68 -18.88 13.69 33.59
N GLN A 69 -18.86 12.89 34.65
CA GLN A 69 -17.96 11.74 34.82
C GLN A 69 -18.54 10.46 34.20
N HIS A 70 -18.67 10.42 32.87
CA HIS A 70 -19.30 9.28 32.18
C HIS A 70 -18.54 7.95 32.39
N ASP A 71 -17.21 7.99 32.44
CA ASP A 71 -16.37 6.81 32.72
C ASP A 71 -16.70 6.16 34.07
N LEU A 72 -17.14 6.97 35.04
CA LEU A 72 -17.48 6.49 36.38
C LEU A 72 -18.83 5.75 36.38
N VAL A 73 -19.76 6.15 35.51
CA VAL A 73 -21.02 5.43 35.27
C VAL A 73 -20.75 4.07 34.66
N LEU A 74 -19.85 4.00 33.67
CA LEU A 74 -19.40 2.73 33.09
C LEU A 74 -18.74 1.84 34.15
N LYS A 75 -17.85 2.39 34.97
CA LYS A 75 -17.17 1.66 36.05
C LYS A 75 -18.14 1.07 37.08
N VAL A 76 -19.19 1.81 37.45
CA VAL A 76 -20.25 1.30 38.34
C VAL A 76 -21.00 0.14 37.68
N ALA A 77 -21.32 0.26 36.40
CA ALA A 77 -21.99 -0.81 35.65
C ALA A 77 -21.11 -2.09 35.58
N GLU A 78 -19.80 -1.95 35.32
CA GLU A 78 -18.85 -3.05 35.32
C GLU A 78 -18.78 -3.78 36.68
N LEU A 79 -18.69 -3.02 37.78
CA LEU A 79 -18.63 -3.59 39.13
C LEU A 79 -19.92 -4.30 39.56
N LEU A 80 -21.07 -3.83 39.08
CA LEU A 80 -22.34 -4.50 39.35
C LEU A 80 -22.49 -5.77 38.52
N CYS A 81 -22.05 -5.76 37.26
CA CYS A 81 -22.08 -6.94 36.38
C CYS A 81 -21.00 -7.99 36.70
N SER A 82 -19.94 -7.64 37.44
CA SER A 82 -18.88 -8.59 37.83
C SER A 82 -19.24 -9.42 39.05
N LYS A 83 -20.29 -9.03 39.80
CA LYS A 83 -20.79 -9.81 40.93
C LYS A 83 -21.35 -11.17 40.46
N PRO A 84 -21.09 -12.26 41.22
CA PRO A 84 -21.62 -13.58 40.89
C PRO A 84 -23.14 -13.67 41.08
N GLU A 85 -23.71 -12.85 41.97
CA GLU A 85 -25.15 -12.67 42.11
C GLU A 85 -25.61 -11.57 41.17
N HIS A 86 -26.62 -11.87 40.33
CA HIS A 86 -27.24 -10.87 39.45
C HIS A 86 -27.84 -9.73 40.28
N ASP A 87 -27.14 -8.60 40.32
CA ASP A 87 -27.61 -7.40 41.01
C ASP A 87 -28.66 -6.68 40.15
N SER A 88 -29.88 -6.52 40.67
CA SER A 88 -30.98 -5.84 39.96
C SER A 88 -30.66 -4.38 39.60
N ARG A 89 -29.68 -3.77 40.29
CA ARG A 89 -29.22 -2.41 39.98
C ARG A 89 -28.38 -2.35 38.70
N ALA A 90 -27.82 -3.47 38.25
CA ALA A 90 -26.94 -3.52 37.08
C ALA A 90 -27.64 -3.02 35.80
N GLU A 91 -28.88 -3.44 35.56
CA GLU A 91 -29.67 -3.03 34.39
C GLU A 91 -29.82 -1.52 34.29
N PHE A 92 -30.17 -0.86 35.40
CA PHE A 92 -30.33 0.59 35.45
C PHE A 92 -29.03 1.32 35.11
N TRP A 93 -27.90 0.88 35.66
CA TRP A 93 -26.60 1.53 35.44
C TRP A 93 -26.05 1.27 34.04
N VAL A 94 -26.27 0.07 33.49
CA VAL A 94 -25.90 -0.26 32.11
C VAL A 94 -26.73 0.55 31.11
N GLU A 95 -28.05 0.69 31.33
CA GLU A 95 -28.92 1.51 30.49
C GLU A 95 -28.55 3.00 30.57
N LYS A 96 -28.18 3.48 31.78
CA LYS A 96 -27.66 4.84 31.97
C LYS A 96 -26.31 5.03 31.25
N ALA A 97 -25.41 4.05 31.29
CA ALA A 97 -24.15 4.09 30.57
C ALA A 97 -24.36 4.10 29.04
N ALA A 98 -25.32 3.32 28.52
CA ALA A 98 -25.67 3.29 27.10
C ALA A 98 -26.18 4.64 26.58
N ARG A 99 -26.95 5.38 27.38
CA ARG A 99 -27.41 6.73 27.02
C ARG A 99 -26.30 7.77 27.02
N LEU A 100 -25.33 7.65 27.94
CA LEU A 100 -24.22 8.60 28.07
C LEU A 100 -23.07 8.30 27.09
N LEU A 101 -22.87 7.04 26.74
CA LEU A 101 -21.79 6.54 25.90
C LEU A 101 -22.35 5.61 24.80
N PRO A 102 -23.12 6.14 23.83
CA PRO A 102 -23.66 5.34 22.75
C PRO A 102 -22.53 4.75 21.89
N GLY A 103 -22.57 3.44 21.62
CA GLY A 103 -21.58 2.74 20.80
C GLY A 103 -20.25 2.43 21.50
N HIS A 104 -20.14 2.58 22.82
CA HIS A 104 -18.93 2.20 23.54
C HIS A 104 -18.84 0.66 23.71
N PRO A 105 -17.74 -0.01 23.28
CA PRO A 105 -17.64 -1.48 23.29
C PRO A 105 -17.87 -2.11 24.66
N ALA A 106 -17.36 -1.49 25.74
CA ALA A 106 -17.57 -1.99 27.10
C ALA A 106 -19.05 -1.98 27.51
N VAL A 107 -19.83 -0.97 27.09
CA VAL A 107 -21.26 -0.91 27.41
C VAL A 107 -22.00 -2.04 26.69
N PHE A 108 -21.66 -2.29 25.42
CA PHE A 108 -22.21 -3.40 24.67
C PHE A 108 -21.93 -4.76 25.34
N ASN A 109 -20.68 -5.02 25.73
CA ASN A 109 -20.30 -6.26 26.41
C ASN A 109 -21.07 -6.45 27.73
N LEU A 110 -21.33 -5.36 28.47
CA LEU A 110 -22.13 -5.41 29.70
C LEU A 110 -23.61 -5.72 29.40
N ARG A 111 -24.18 -5.14 28.34
CA ARG A 111 -25.55 -5.45 27.89
C ARG A 111 -25.65 -6.90 27.45
N GLU A 112 -24.73 -7.36 26.61
CA GLU A 112 -24.66 -8.76 26.16
C GLU A 112 -24.61 -9.71 27.36
N LYS A 113 -23.75 -9.44 28.35
CA LYS A 113 -23.64 -10.26 29.56
C LYS A 113 -24.96 -10.32 30.33
N LEU A 114 -25.64 -9.19 30.54
CA LEU A 114 -26.94 -9.15 31.23
C LEU A 114 -28.02 -9.93 30.47
N LEU A 115 -28.07 -9.79 29.14
CA LEU A 115 -29.05 -10.50 28.31
C LEU A 115 -28.79 -12.00 28.20
N SER A 116 -27.53 -12.41 28.11
CA SER A 116 -27.15 -13.83 28.05
C SER A 116 -27.60 -14.62 29.28
N ALA A 117 -27.69 -13.95 30.43
CA ALA A 117 -28.20 -14.53 31.67
C ALA A 117 -29.74 -14.67 31.69
N GLN A 118 -30.47 -13.92 30.85
CA GLN A 118 -31.93 -13.83 30.87
C GLN A 118 -32.61 -14.66 29.76
N SER A 119 -31.86 -15.46 28.99
CA SER A 119 -32.40 -16.37 27.96
C SER A 119 -33.30 -15.70 26.89
N GLY A 120 -33.03 -14.43 26.55
CA GLY A 120 -33.81 -13.67 25.57
C GLY A 120 -33.12 -13.51 24.22
N SER A 121 -33.14 -14.53 23.35
CA SER A 121 -32.51 -14.45 22.01
C SER A 121 -33.03 -13.28 21.15
N ASN A 122 -34.32 -12.98 21.22
CA ASN A 122 -34.92 -11.85 20.48
C ASN A 122 -34.44 -10.49 20.95
N GLN A 123 -34.24 -10.31 22.27
CA GLN A 123 -33.74 -9.04 22.81
C GLN A 123 -32.26 -8.84 22.47
N LEU A 124 -31.49 -9.93 22.43
CA LEU A 124 -30.09 -9.89 21.97
C LEU A 124 -30.02 -9.52 20.49
N TYR A 125 -30.93 -10.03 19.66
CA TYR A 125 -31.04 -9.66 18.26
C TYR A 125 -31.31 -8.16 18.07
N GLU A 126 -32.29 -7.59 18.77
CA GLU A 126 -32.58 -6.15 18.69
C GLU A 126 -31.38 -5.29 19.15
N LEU A 127 -30.67 -5.73 20.19
CA LEU A 127 -29.45 -5.08 20.67
C LEU A 127 -28.35 -5.09 19.60
N LEU A 128 -28.08 -6.25 19.00
CA LEU A 128 -27.07 -6.40 17.94
C LEU A 128 -27.40 -5.53 16.73
N GLN A 129 -28.67 -5.47 16.32
CA GLN A 129 -29.09 -4.60 15.21
C GLN A 129 -28.94 -3.11 15.53
N ALA A 130 -29.27 -2.69 16.76
CA ALA A 130 -29.10 -1.30 17.19
C ALA A 130 -27.62 -0.90 17.20
N GLU A 131 -26.75 -1.78 17.70
CA GLU A 131 -25.31 -1.55 17.76
C GLU A 131 -24.66 -1.60 16.37
N LEU A 132 -25.12 -2.47 15.47
CA LEU A 132 -24.62 -2.53 14.10
C LEU A 132 -24.90 -1.22 13.33
N LYS A 133 -26.02 -0.54 13.61
CA LYS A 133 -26.30 0.80 13.04
C LYS A 133 -25.30 1.86 13.52
N LEU A 134 -24.80 1.72 14.74
CA LEU A 134 -23.79 2.63 15.31
C LEU A 134 -22.38 2.25 14.88
N ARG A 135 -22.10 0.95 14.79
CA ARG A 135 -20.78 0.35 14.53
C ARG A 135 -20.88 -0.76 13.48
N PRO A 136 -21.04 -0.39 12.19
CA PRO A 136 -21.13 -1.38 11.12
C PRO A 136 -19.83 -2.17 10.90
N ALA A 137 -18.69 -1.60 11.31
CA ALA A 137 -17.35 -2.14 11.12
C ALA A 137 -16.83 -3.04 12.25
N ASP A 138 -17.65 -3.29 13.27
CA ASP A 138 -17.22 -4.10 14.40
C ASP A 138 -17.32 -5.59 14.06
N THR A 139 -16.17 -6.27 14.06
CA THR A 139 -16.06 -7.70 13.74
C THR A 139 -16.81 -8.55 14.75
N TYR A 140 -16.73 -8.20 16.04
CA TYR A 140 -17.32 -8.98 17.12
C TYR A 140 -18.85 -8.98 17.05
N ILE A 141 -19.47 -7.82 16.79
CA ILE A 141 -20.93 -7.70 16.63
C ILE A 141 -21.41 -8.55 15.45
N ASN A 142 -20.72 -8.45 14.31
CA ASN A 142 -21.07 -9.20 13.11
C ASN A 142 -20.92 -10.72 13.34
N GLN A 143 -19.83 -11.17 13.97
CA GLN A 143 -19.62 -12.58 14.32
C GLN A 143 -20.74 -13.09 15.23
N LYS A 144 -21.10 -12.33 16.27
CA LYS A 144 -22.16 -12.71 17.22
C LYS A 144 -23.53 -12.83 16.56
N LEU A 145 -23.87 -11.93 15.65
CA LEU A 145 -25.14 -12.00 14.93
C LEU A 145 -25.23 -13.25 14.05
N VAL A 146 -24.14 -13.62 13.37
CA VAL A 146 -24.06 -14.84 12.57
C VAL A 146 -24.17 -16.09 13.45
N GLN A 147 -23.46 -16.12 14.58
CA GLN A 147 -23.56 -17.23 15.55
C GLN A 147 -24.99 -17.40 16.10
N LEU A 148 -25.69 -16.29 16.36
CA LEU A 148 -27.09 -16.31 16.80
C LEU A 148 -28.00 -16.91 15.73
N TYR A 149 -27.85 -16.49 14.46
CA TYR A 149 -28.62 -17.07 13.36
C TYR A 149 -28.34 -18.57 13.18
N SER A 150 -27.08 -19.00 13.28
CA SER A 150 -26.71 -20.42 13.22
C SER A 150 -27.32 -21.22 14.37
N ALA A 151 -27.31 -20.68 15.60
CA ALA A 151 -27.91 -21.32 16.77
C ALA A 151 -29.44 -21.45 16.66
N GLU A 152 -30.12 -20.49 16.03
CA GLU A 152 -31.57 -20.53 15.75
C GLU A 152 -31.92 -21.40 14.52
N GLY A 153 -30.93 -21.95 13.81
CA GLY A 153 -31.13 -22.72 12.57
C GLY A 153 -31.49 -21.85 11.35
N ARG A 154 -31.43 -20.52 11.47
CA ARG A 154 -31.75 -19.54 10.42
C ARG A 154 -30.55 -19.26 9.52
N LEU A 155 -30.00 -20.32 8.92
CA LEU A 155 -28.77 -20.25 8.12
C LEU A 155 -28.91 -19.36 6.86
N GLU A 156 -30.11 -19.25 6.27
CA GLU A 156 -30.36 -18.32 5.17
C GLU A 156 -30.12 -16.85 5.54
N ASP A 157 -30.56 -16.45 6.74
CA ASP A 157 -30.41 -15.08 7.22
C ASP A 157 -28.96 -14.80 7.60
N ALA A 158 -28.24 -15.81 8.13
CA ALA A 158 -26.81 -15.74 8.36
C ALA A 158 -26.05 -15.44 7.06
N VAL A 159 -26.27 -16.22 6.00
CA VAL A 159 -25.60 -16.02 4.71
C VAL A 159 -25.98 -14.68 4.07
N LYS A 160 -27.26 -14.28 4.13
CA LYS A 160 -27.70 -12.96 3.63
C LYS A 160 -26.97 -11.83 4.36
N HIS A 161 -26.82 -11.93 5.69
CA HIS A 161 -26.08 -10.96 6.48
C HIS A 161 -24.61 -10.92 6.08
N CYS A 162 -23.94 -12.07 5.99
CA CYS A 162 -22.53 -12.12 5.61
C CYS A 162 -22.30 -11.49 4.22
N LEU A 163 -23.13 -11.83 3.22
CA LEU A 163 -23.03 -11.24 1.88
C LEU A 163 -23.34 -9.73 1.86
N ALA A 164 -24.19 -9.23 2.77
CA ALA A 164 -24.45 -7.80 2.89
C ALA A 164 -23.24 -7.05 3.47
N VAL A 165 -22.57 -7.63 4.47
CA VAL A 165 -21.34 -7.11 5.07
C VAL A 165 -20.21 -7.09 4.05
N GLU A 166 -20.05 -8.16 3.26
CA GLU A 166 -19.08 -8.23 2.16
C GLU A 166 -19.31 -7.14 1.11
N LYS A 167 -20.56 -6.96 0.68
CA LYS A 167 -20.92 -5.90 -0.28
C LYS A 167 -20.64 -4.49 0.27
N ALA A 168 -20.85 -4.28 1.56
CA ALA A 168 -20.53 -3.02 2.22
C ALA A 168 -19.00 -2.83 2.39
N GLY A 169 -18.20 -3.91 2.32
CA GLY A 169 -16.75 -3.86 2.38
C GLY A 169 -16.20 -3.39 3.73
N VAL A 170 -16.98 -3.56 4.80
CA VAL A 170 -16.67 -2.95 6.11
C VAL A 170 -15.63 -3.76 6.90
N LEU A 171 -15.59 -5.08 6.70
CA LEU A 171 -14.70 -6.01 7.40
C LEU A 171 -13.55 -6.53 6.52
N ARG A 172 -13.14 -5.73 5.53
CA ARG A 172 -11.97 -6.07 4.71
C ARG A 172 -10.73 -6.21 5.60
N HIS A 173 -9.94 -7.26 5.37
CA HIS A 173 -8.74 -7.60 6.15
C HIS A 173 -8.96 -8.21 7.54
N CYS A 174 -10.16 -8.77 7.81
CA CYS A 174 -10.41 -9.53 9.02
C CYS A 174 -10.44 -11.05 8.74
N LEU A 175 -9.35 -11.72 9.10
CA LEU A 175 -9.22 -13.17 8.92
C LEU A 175 -10.33 -13.95 9.64
N GLU A 176 -10.63 -13.61 10.90
CA GLU A 176 -11.64 -14.32 11.70
C GLU A 176 -13.03 -14.24 11.07
N TRP A 177 -13.34 -13.10 10.45
CA TRP A 177 -14.61 -12.90 9.75
C TRP A 177 -14.71 -13.78 8.50
N TYR A 178 -13.66 -13.84 7.68
CA TYR A 178 -13.69 -14.68 6.48
C TYR A 178 -13.70 -16.18 6.83
N GLN A 179 -13.03 -16.60 7.90
CA GLN A 179 -13.13 -17.98 8.39
C GLN A 179 -14.58 -18.35 8.77
N LEU A 180 -15.29 -17.45 9.44
CA LEU A 180 -16.71 -17.62 9.77
C LEU A 180 -17.61 -17.59 8.53
N LEU A 181 -17.34 -16.70 7.57
CA LEU A 181 -18.05 -16.66 6.30
C LEU A 181 -17.92 -17.99 5.53
N VAL A 182 -16.71 -18.54 5.50
CA VAL A 182 -16.42 -19.84 4.87
C VAL A 182 -17.19 -20.96 5.55
N SER A 183 -17.11 -21.07 6.89
CA SER A 183 -17.80 -22.14 7.62
C SER A 183 -19.31 -22.06 7.44
N THR A 184 -19.89 -20.86 7.49
CA THR A 184 -21.34 -20.65 7.34
C THR A 184 -21.83 -20.91 5.92
N LEU A 185 -21.05 -20.55 4.90
CA LEU A 185 -21.38 -20.89 3.50
C LEU A 185 -21.28 -22.40 3.25
N GLN A 186 -20.27 -23.08 3.81
CA GLN A 186 -20.13 -24.53 3.71
C GLN A 186 -21.33 -25.25 4.36
N GLU A 187 -21.69 -24.86 5.59
CA GLU A 187 -22.86 -25.41 6.29
C GLU A 187 -24.16 -25.19 5.50
N TYR A 188 -24.34 -24.02 4.90
CA TYR A 188 -25.52 -23.69 4.10
C TYR A 188 -25.58 -24.51 2.80
N LEU A 189 -24.45 -24.72 2.12
CA LEU A 189 -24.36 -25.54 0.91
C LEU A 189 -24.63 -27.02 1.15
N CYS A 190 -24.34 -27.54 2.35
CA CYS A 190 -24.68 -28.90 2.75
C CYS A 190 -26.19 -29.13 2.91
N GLN A 191 -27.03 -28.07 2.95
CA GLN A 191 -28.47 -28.23 3.09
C GLN A 191 -29.12 -28.82 1.82
N PRO A 192 -30.04 -29.81 1.96
CA PRO A 192 -30.72 -30.43 0.81
C PRO A 192 -31.54 -29.46 -0.05
N SER A 193 -32.04 -28.40 0.56
CA SER A 193 -32.81 -27.33 -0.10
C SER A 193 -31.98 -26.54 -1.12
N VAL A 194 -30.69 -26.37 -0.86
CA VAL A 194 -29.77 -25.60 -1.69
C VAL A 194 -29.08 -26.50 -2.71
N SER A 195 -28.67 -27.70 -2.30
CA SER A 195 -28.01 -28.66 -3.19
C SER A 195 -28.92 -29.15 -4.33
N SER A 196 -30.23 -29.20 -4.10
CA SER A 196 -31.22 -29.53 -5.13
C SER A 196 -31.47 -28.40 -6.14
N ASN A 197 -31.18 -27.15 -5.78
CA ASN A 197 -31.33 -26.00 -6.67
C ASN A 197 -30.00 -25.62 -7.33
N GLU A 198 -29.80 -26.10 -8.56
CA GLU A 198 -28.55 -25.93 -9.30
C GLU A 198 -28.12 -24.46 -9.45
N GLN A 199 -29.06 -23.53 -9.70
CA GLN A 199 -28.75 -22.11 -9.89
C GLN A 199 -28.34 -21.42 -8.58
N ALA A 200 -29.04 -21.72 -7.47
CA ALA A 200 -28.70 -21.18 -6.16
C ALA A 200 -27.35 -21.74 -5.68
N SER A 201 -27.17 -23.05 -5.82
CA SER A 201 -25.93 -23.76 -5.51
C SER A 201 -24.73 -23.11 -6.21
N ARG A 202 -24.78 -22.90 -7.54
CA ARG A 202 -23.69 -22.26 -8.30
C ARG A 202 -23.34 -20.86 -7.79
N LYS A 203 -24.35 -20.07 -7.43
CA LYS A 203 -24.16 -18.72 -6.88
C LYS A 203 -23.41 -18.75 -5.54
N PHE A 204 -23.79 -19.62 -4.61
CA PHE A 204 -23.13 -19.69 -3.30
C PHE A 204 -21.75 -20.34 -3.38
N HIS A 205 -21.52 -21.29 -4.29
CA HIS A 205 -20.19 -21.82 -4.56
C HIS A 205 -19.23 -20.74 -5.12
N LYS A 206 -19.73 -19.82 -5.95
CA LYS A 206 -18.97 -18.65 -6.39
C LYS A 206 -18.52 -17.79 -5.20
N GLU A 207 -19.44 -17.45 -4.29
CA GLU A 207 -19.13 -16.64 -3.10
C GLU A 207 -18.18 -17.38 -2.14
N LEU A 208 -18.30 -18.71 -2.01
CA LEU A 208 -17.41 -19.53 -1.19
C LEU A 208 -15.96 -19.48 -1.71
N LEU A 209 -15.75 -19.57 -3.03
CA LEU A 209 -14.41 -19.48 -3.61
C LEU A 209 -13.80 -18.09 -3.39
N LEU A 210 -14.58 -17.02 -3.53
CA LEU A 210 -14.14 -15.66 -3.23
C LEU A 210 -13.78 -15.48 -1.74
N ALA A 211 -14.57 -16.07 -0.84
CA ALA A 211 -14.30 -16.04 0.60
C ALA A 211 -12.99 -16.79 0.95
N HIS A 212 -12.76 -17.97 0.37
CA HIS A 212 -11.50 -18.69 0.53
C HIS A 212 -10.30 -17.89 0.01
N TYR A 213 -10.45 -17.22 -1.13
CA TYR A 213 -9.42 -16.33 -1.66
C TYR A 213 -9.08 -15.20 -0.66
N LEU A 214 -10.09 -14.51 -0.13
CA LEU A 214 -9.89 -13.42 0.83
C LEU A 214 -9.24 -13.90 2.14
N CYS A 215 -9.62 -15.08 2.64
CA CYS A 215 -8.93 -15.72 3.76
C CYS A 215 -7.43 -15.92 3.48
N ILE A 216 -7.08 -16.46 2.31
CA ILE A 216 -5.68 -16.73 1.94
C ILE A 216 -4.90 -15.43 1.77
N PHE A 217 -5.51 -14.43 1.12
CA PHE A 217 -4.91 -13.10 0.95
C PHE A 217 -4.47 -12.51 2.31
N ASP A 218 -5.36 -12.49 3.30
CA ASP A 218 -5.06 -11.94 4.63
C ASP A 218 -4.05 -12.80 5.41
N LEU A 219 -4.13 -14.13 5.28
CA LEU A 219 -3.19 -15.07 5.92
C LEU A 219 -1.77 -14.96 5.37
N CYS A 220 -1.60 -14.71 4.07
CA CYS A 220 -0.26 -14.55 3.48
C CYS A 220 0.55 -13.43 4.14
N GLY A 221 -0.13 -12.37 4.61
CA GLY A 221 0.48 -11.28 5.39
C GLY A 221 0.79 -11.62 6.86
N CYS A 222 0.26 -12.73 7.38
CA CYS A 222 0.47 -13.14 8.77
C CYS A 222 1.73 -14.02 8.94
N VAL A 223 2.33 -14.02 10.13
CA VAL A 223 3.64 -14.68 10.38
C VAL A 223 3.54 -16.22 10.46
N PHE A 224 2.34 -16.79 10.67
CA PHE A 224 2.19 -18.22 10.96
C PHE A 224 2.05 -19.09 9.70
N ILE A 225 3.04 -19.95 9.44
CA ILE A 225 3.08 -20.89 8.31
C ILE A 225 2.05 -22.02 8.47
N SER A 226 1.79 -22.48 9.71
CA SER A 226 0.93 -23.63 10.00
C SER A 226 -0.56 -23.38 9.72
N SER A 227 -1.05 -22.17 9.98
CA SER A 227 -2.42 -21.78 9.62
C SER A 227 -2.62 -21.67 8.11
N LEU A 228 -1.54 -21.37 7.37
CA LEU A 228 -1.54 -21.19 5.92
C LEU A 228 -1.63 -22.52 5.18
N SER A 229 -1.00 -23.58 5.69
CA SER A 229 -1.09 -24.92 5.09
C SER A 229 -2.51 -25.47 5.18
N LEU A 230 -3.14 -25.41 6.37
CA LEU A 230 -4.48 -25.93 6.60
C LEU A 230 -5.55 -25.21 5.76
N LEU A 231 -5.52 -23.88 5.71
CA LEU A 231 -6.52 -23.12 4.99
C LEU A 231 -6.32 -23.18 3.46
N ARG A 232 -5.07 -23.33 3.01
CA ARG A 232 -4.76 -23.70 1.62
C ARG A 232 -5.28 -25.10 1.29
N CYS A 233 -5.14 -26.10 2.15
CA CYS A 233 -5.75 -27.42 1.95
C CYS A 233 -7.26 -27.29 1.78
N SER A 234 -7.92 -26.50 2.63
CA SER A 234 -9.36 -26.25 2.51
C SER A 234 -9.75 -25.62 1.17
N PHE A 235 -8.97 -24.66 0.66
CA PHE A 235 -9.24 -24.04 -0.63
C PHE A 235 -8.96 -24.97 -1.81
N ASP A 236 -7.85 -25.71 -1.75
CA ASP A 236 -7.47 -26.71 -2.76
C ASP A 236 -8.51 -27.84 -2.84
N CYS A 237 -8.98 -28.36 -1.71
CA CYS A 237 -10.06 -29.35 -1.68
C CYS A 237 -11.38 -28.77 -2.22
N ALA A 238 -11.76 -27.55 -1.85
CA ALA A 238 -12.97 -26.92 -2.38
C ALA A 238 -12.91 -26.68 -3.90
N MET A 239 -11.73 -26.36 -4.44
CA MET A 239 -11.51 -26.27 -5.88
C MET A 239 -11.66 -27.65 -6.57
N GLN A 240 -11.19 -28.72 -5.92
CA GLN A 240 -11.32 -30.08 -6.43
C GLN A 240 -12.77 -30.54 -6.47
N ASP A 241 -13.53 -30.31 -5.39
CA ASP A 241 -14.95 -30.63 -5.30
C ASP A 241 -15.77 -29.90 -6.38
N LEU A 242 -15.38 -28.66 -6.69
CA LEU A 242 -16.02 -27.81 -7.68
C LEU A 242 -15.57 -28.00 -9.12
N LYS A 243 -14.50 -28.78 -9.35
CA LYS A 243 -13.89 -28.93 -10.68
C LYS A 243 -14.92 -29.33 -11.73
N ASN A 244 -15.68 -30.40 -11.47
CA ASN A 244 -16.65 -30.93 -12.42
C ASN A 244 -17.87 -30.02 -12.61
N THR A 245 -18.36 -29.38 -11.53
CA THR A 245 -19.55 -28.52 -11.58
C THR A 245 -19.26 -27.21 -12.31
N ALA A 246 -18.06 -26.64 -12.13
CA ALA A 246 -17.64 -25.40 -12.78
C ALA A 246 -17.28 -25.58 -14.27
N THR A 247 -16.72 -26.73 -14.69
CA THR A 247 -16.27 -26.93 -16.08
C THR A 247 -17.38 -27.26 -17.07
N ASN A 248 -18.53 -27.73 -16.59
CA ASN A 248 -19.60 -28.24 -17.46
C ASN A 248 -20.39 -27.15 -18.22
N THR A 249 -20.28 -25.89 -17.82
CA THR A 249 -21.13 -24.78 -18.28
C THR A 249 -20.36 -23.46 -18.29
N MET A 250 -20.54 -22.66 -19.34
CA MET A 250 -19.86 -21.36 -19.50
C MET A 250 -20.62 -20.23 -18.79
N ASP A 251 -20.64 -20.31 -17.45
CA ASP A 251 -21.32 -19.37 -16.56
C ASP A 251 -20.32 -18.49 -15.77
N GLU A 252 -20.81 -17.51 -15.00
CA GLU A 252 -19.97 -16.67 -14.13
C GLU A 252 -19.12 -17.49 -13.13
N LEU A 253 -19.64 -18.64 -12.67
CA LEU A 253 -18.90 -19.55 -11.80
C LEU A 253 -17.64 -20.09 -12.49
N ALA A 254 -17.70 -20.37 -13.80
CA ALA A 254 -16.54 -20.85 -14.55
C ALA A 254 -15.47 -19.75 -14.67
N GLU A 255 -15.86 -18.50 -14.90
CA GLU A 255 -14.93 -17.37 -14.94
C GLU A 255 -14.27 -17.16 -13.56
N VAL A 256 -15.05 -17.18 -12.47
CA VAL A 256 -14.50 -17.10 -11.11
C VAL A 256 -13.61 -18.29 -10.81
N PHE A 257 -14.02 -19.51 -11.14
CA PHE A 257 -13.20 -20.71 -10.94
C PHE A 257 -11.85 -20.60 -11.65
N THR A 258 -11.82 -20.16 -12.92
CA THR A 258 -10.55 -19.95 -13.64
C THR A 258 -9.66 -18.91 -12.99
N GLU A 259 -10.24 -17.83 -12.46
CA GLU A 259 -9.51 -16.78 -11.78
C GLU A 259 -9.00 -17.22 -10.41
N MET A 260 -9.81 -17.98 -9.66
CA MET A 260 -9.48 -18.53 -8.35
C MET A 260 -8.41 -19.62 -8.44
N ARG A 261 -8.44 -20.45 -9.47
CA ARG A 261 -7.34 -21.36 -9.84
C ARG A 261 -6.04 -20.59 -10.00
N ALA A 262 -6.06 -19.49 -10.76
CA ALA A 262 -4.86 -18.70 -11.03
C ALA A 262 -4.30 -18.04 -9.76
N HIS A 263 -5.16 -17.61 -8.84
CA HIS A 263 -4.77 -17.11 -7.52
C HIS A 263 -4.24 -18.22 -6.61
N LEU A 264 -4.81 -19.43 -6.63
CA LEU A 264 -4.30 -20.59 -5.88
C LEU A 264 -2.81 -20.83 -6.21
N TYR A 265 -2.44 -20.82 -7.50
CA TYR A 265 -1.05 -20.94 -7.92
C TYR A 265 -0.19 -19.74 -7.51
N LEU A 266 -0.71 -18.50 -7.60
CA LEU A 266 0.01 -17.30 -7.12
C LEU A 266 0.43 -17.44 -5.65
N TYR A 267 -0.49 -17.88 -4.80
CA TYR A 267 -0.23 -18.07 -3.37
C TYR A 267 0.59 -19.32 -3.06
N ALA A 268 0.45 -20.38 -3.85
CA ALA A 268 1.30 -21.56 -3.74
C ALA A 268 2.78 -21.20 -4.00
N GLY A 269 3.08 -20.45 -5.07
CA GLY A 269 4.42 -19.96 -5.36
C GLY A 269 4.94 -19.01 -4.28
N THR A 270 4.08 -18.13 -3.76
CA THR A 270 4.41 -17.21 -2.67
C THR A 270 4.79 -17.99 -1.40
N LEU A 271 3.98 -18.96 -0.98
CA LEU A 271 4.25 -19.78 0.21
C LEU A 271 5.54 -20.61 0.09
N LEU A 272 5.84 -21.12 -1.10
CA LEU A 272 7.11 -21.77 -1.39
C LEU A 272 8.29 -20.84 -1.05
N LEU A 273 8.28 -19.61 -1.56
CA LEU A 273 9.30 -18.61 -1.24
C LEU A 273 9.35 -18.26 0.26
N LYS A 274 8.20 -18.22 0.93
CA LYS A 274 8.13 -18.00 2.39
C LYS A 274 8.85 -19.09 3.17
N ARG A 275 8.61 -20.37 2.82
CA ARG A 275 9.28 -21.52 3.46
C ARG A 275 10.79 -21.47 3.27
N ALA A 276 11.27 -21.04 2.09
CA ALA A 276 12.69 -20.84 1.86
C ALA A 276 13.27 -19.70 2.72
N GLN A 277 12.54 -18.57 2.83
CA GLN A 277 12.93 -17.43 3.65
C GLN A 277 13.03 -17.77 5.14
N ASP A 278 12.10 -18.59 5.65
CA ASP A 278 12.08 -19.04 7.05
C ASP A 278 13.10 -20.18 7.32
N GLY A 279 13.88 -20.58 6.31
CA GLY A 279 14.94 -21.59 6.41
C GLY A 279 14.45 -23.04 6.40
N ALA A 280 13.17 -23.29 6.11
CA ALA A 280 12.59 -24.63 6.05
C ALA A 280 13.02 -25.39 4.78
N GLN A 281 13.35 -24.68 3.69
CA GLN A 281 13.74 -25.26 2.40
C GLN A 281 14.87 -24.46 1.74
N GLN A 282 15.64 -25.10 0.86
CA GLN A 282 16.69 -24.42 0.10
C GLN A 282 16.10 -23.62 -1.06
N TRP A 283 16.54 -22.37 -1.25
CA TRP A 283 16.07 -21.49 -2.35
C TRP A 283 16.08 -22.17 -3.71
N ARG A 284 17.17 -22.86 -4.07
CA ARG A 284 17.32 -23.50 -5.39
C ARG A 284 16.22 -24.52 -5.70
N ALA A 285 15.77 -25.30 -4.72
CA ALA A 285 14.74 -26.32 -4.92
C ALA A 285 13.33 -25.71 -5.11
N VAL A 286 13.14 -24.49 -4.59
CA VAL A 286 11.86 -23.83 -4.45
C VAL A 286 11.61 -22.84 -5.60
N LEU A 287 12.67 -22.21 -6.14
CA LEU A 287 12.56 -21.20 -7.18
C LEU A 287 11.91 -21.72 -8.46
N ASP A 288 12.29 -22.90 -8.94
CA ASP A 288 11.74 -23.46 -10.19
C ASP A 288 10.25 -23.75 -10.05
N LEU A 289 9.84 -24.28 -8.89
CA LEU A 289 8.43 -24.55 -8.57
C LEU A 289 7.64 -23.25 -8.33
N ALA A 290 8.25 -22.24 -7.71
CA ALA A 290 7.64 -20.93 -7.57
C ALA A 290 7.47 -20.25 -8.93
N ALA A 291 8.46 -20.33 -9.82
CA ALA A 291 8.38 -19.85 -11.19
C ALA A 291 7.27 -20.55 -11.97
N LEU A 292 7.13 -21.87 -11.85
CA LEU A 292 6.02 -22.64 -12.44
C LEU A 292 4.67 -22.09 -11.99
N CYS A 293 4.49 -21.93 -10.67
CA CYS A 293 3.28 -21.38 -10.07
C CYS A 293 2.95 -19.98 -10.60
N TYR A 294 3.94 -19.08 -10.66
CA TYR A 294 3.72 -17.74 -11.21
C TYR A 294 3.45 -17.75 -12.72
N LEU A 295 4.03 -18.70 -13.47
CA LEU A 295 3.78 -18.85 -14.90
C LEU A 295 2.35 -19.32 -15.18
N VAL A 296 1.89 -20.35 -14.46
CA VAL A 296 0.49 -20.84 -14.52
C VAL A 296 -0.45 -19.71 -14.14
N SER A 297 -0.13 -18.99 -13.06
CA SER A 297 -0.91 -17.85 -12.62
C SER A 297 -0.96 -16.77 -13.69
N TYR A 298 0.15 -16.33 -14.27
CA TYR A 298 0.19 -15.24 -15.25
C TYR A 298 -0.57 -15.56 -16.54
N GLN A 299 -0.45 -16.79 -17.04
CA GLN A 299 -1.01 -17.23 -18.33
C GLN A 299 -2.49 -17.60 -18.28
N ALA A 300 -3.11 -17.60 -17.10
CA ALA A 300 -4.54 -17.87 -16.96
C ALA A 300 -5.39 -16.86 -17.76
N PRO A 301 -6.42 -17.33 -18.50
CA PRO A 301 -7.26 -16.49 -19.34
C PRO A 301 -8.03 -15.48 -18.51
N ARG A 302 -8.21 -14.27 -19.05
CA ARG A 302 -8.95 -13.21 -18.37
C ARG A 302 -10.47 -13.34 -18.56
N PRO A 303 -11.27 -12.86 -17.59
CA PRO A 303 -12.72 -12.75 -17.74
C PRO A 303 -13.07 -11.89 -18.97
N LYS A 304 -13.93 -12.40 -19.86
CA LYS A 304 -14.31 -11.69 -21.10
C LYS A 304 -15.28 -10.56 -20.76
N ALA A 305 -15.05 -9.35 -21.27
CA ALA A 305 -16.00 -8.26 -21.11
C ALA A 305 -17.24 -8.51 -21.99
N ARG A 306 -18.36 -8.94 -21.40
CA ARG A 306 -19.66 -8.93 -22.10
C ARG A 306 -20.18 -7.48 -22.16
N SER A 307 -20.49 -7.01 -23.36
CA SER A 307 -21.15 -5.72 -23.56
C SER A 307 -22.64 -5.85 -23.26
N PHE A 308 -23.05 -5.59 -22.03
CA PHE A 308 -24.47 -5.35 -21.72
C PHE A 308 -24.67 -3.92 -21.24
N LYS A 309 -25.41 -3.16 -22.03
CA LYS A 309 -25.98 -1.88 -21.64
C LYS A 309 -26.99 -2.19 -20.52
N SER A 310 -26.80 -1.57 -19.35
CA SER A 310 -27.68 -1.67 -18.16
C SER A 310 -27.54 -2.95 -17.33
N GLU A 311 -26.58 -2.97 -16.40
CA GLU A 311 -26.78 -3.19 -14.94
C GLU A 311 -25.41 -3.35 -14.22
N GLN A 312 -24.99 -2.21 -13.66
CA GLN A 312 -24.18 -1.96 -12.45
C GLN A 312 -23.22 -3.04 -11.88
N ALA A 313 -21.92 -2.68 -11.84
CA ALA A 313 -20.92 -2.95 -10.79
C ALA A 313 -20.45 -4.40 -10.48
N SER A 314 -21.13 -5.46 -10.91
CA SER A 314 -20.78 -6.84 -10.49
C SER A 314 -19.53 -7.43 -11.17
N HIS A 315 -19.16 -6.97 -12.37
CA HIS A 315 -18.04 -7.51 -13.17
C HIS A 315 -16.73 -6.68 -13.12
N GLU A 316 -16.71 -5.54 -12.42
CA GLU A 316 -15.48 -4.79 -12.16
C GLU A 316 -14.51 -5.48 -11.18
N PRO A 317 -14.94 -6.07 -10.05
CA PRO A 317 -13.98 -6.59 -9.06
C PRO A 317 -13.17 -7.77 -9.59
N LEU A 318 -13.79 -8.69 -10.33
CA LEU A 318 -13.07 -9.85 -10.88
C LEU A 318 -12.01 -9.46 -11.91
N LYS A 319 -12.27 -8.41 -12.70
CA LYS A 319 -11.28 -7.87 -13.65
C LYS A 319 -10.12 -7.20 -12.92
N LEU A 320 -10.41 -6.46 -11.85
CA LEU A 320 -9.38 -5.83 -11.02
C LEU A 320 -8.53 -6.89 -10.30
N LEU A 321 -9.14 -7.97 -9.80
CA LEU A 321 -8.44 -9.14 -9.25
C LEU A 321 -7.51 -9.77 -10.30
N ALA A 322 -8.00 -9.95 -11.53
CA ALA A 322 -7.16 -10.47 -12.61
C ALA A 322 -5.99 -9.54 -12.95
N CYS A 323 -6.17 -8.21 -12.88
CA CYS A 323 -5.10 -7.24 -13.06
C CYS A 323 -4.06 -7.33 -11.94
N ASP A 324 -4.50 -7.40 -10.68
CA ASP A 324 -3.61 -7.55 -9.52
C ASP A 324 -2.79 -8.85 -9.59
N ARG A 325 -3.44 -9.98 -9.89
CA ARG A 325 -2.75 -11.26 -10.13
C ARG A 325 -1.70 -11.14 -11.23
N GLN A 326 -2.06 -10.61 -12.40
CA GLN A 326 -1.14 -10.54 -13.55
C GLN A 326 0.03 -9.58 -13.30
N SER A 327 -0.23 -8.47 -12.60
CA SER A 327 0.81 -7.57 -12.12
C SER A 327 1.78 -8.32 -11.18
N GLN A 328 1.25 -8.95 -10.13
CA GLN A 328 2.08 -9.62 -9.13
C GLN A 328 2.86 -10.80 -9.70
N ALA A 329 2.19 -11.72 -10.41
CA ALA A 329 2.84 -12.87 -11.03
C ALA A 329 3.88 -12.44 -12.06
N GLY A 330 3.54 -11.45 -12.90
CA GLY A 330 4.42 -10.97 -13.95
C GLY A 330 5.68 -10.30 -13.40
N HIS A 331 5.55 -9.41 -12.41
CA HIS A 331 6.70 -8.82 -11.72
C HIS A 331 7.52 -9.87 -11.00
N MET A 332 6.91 -10.86 -10.34
CA MET A 332 7.66 -11.92 -9.68
C MET A 332 8.49 -12.74 -10.68
N LEU A 333 7.93 -13.15 -11.83
CA LEU A 333 8.67 -13.87 -12.87
C LEU A 333 9.93 -13.12 -13.33
N LEU A 334 9.87 -11.78 -13.41
CA LEU A 334 11.01 -10.94 -13.80
C LEU A 334 12.06 -10.76 -12.68
N ASN A 335 11.71 -11.09 -11.43
CA ASN A 335 12.56 -10.86 -10.25
C ASN A 335 13.16 -12.11 -9.63
N LEU A 336 12.69 -13.31 -10.03
CA LEU A 336 13.20 -14.58 -9.50
C LEU A 336 14.64 -14.86 -9.93
N SER A 337 15.04 -14.49 -11.14
CA SER A 337 16.39 -14.72 -11.68
C SER A 337 16.90 -13.52 -12.48
N TRP A 338 18.21 -13.49 -12.73
CA TRP A 338 18.84 -12.54 -13.65
C TRP A 338 18.60 -12.91 -15.13
N ASP A 339 18.50 -14.20 -15.42
CA ASP A 339 18.16 -14.74 -16.74
C ASP A 339 16.78 -15.39 -16.70
N VAL A 340 15.77 -14.58 -17.01
CA VAL A 340 14.35 -14.98 -16.95
C VAL A 340 14.02 -15.93 -18.10
N GLU A 341 14.59 -15.69 -19.29
CA GLU A 341 14.28 -16.52 -20.46
C GLU A 341 14.80 -17.94 -20.31
N GLN A 342 16.00 -18.10 -19.75
CA GLN A 342 16.54 -19.42 -19.47
C GLN A 342 15.75 -20.13 -18.36
N LEU A 343 15.43 -19.43 -17.27
CA LEU A 343 14.61 -19.99 -16.19
C LEU A 343 13.26 -20.50 -16.69
N LEU A 344 12.58 -19.71 -17.54
CA LEU A 344 11.28 -20.10 -18.07
C LEU A 344 11.36 -21.32 -19.00
N LYS A 345 12.42 -21.43 -19.81
CA LYS A 345 12.65 -22.61 -20.65
C LYS A 345 12.83 -23.85 -19.80
N ASP A 346 13.75 -23.79 -18.82
CA ASP A 346 14.07 -24.92 -17.94
C ASP A 346 12.84 -25.38 -17.15
N VAL A 347 12.04 -24.43 -16.62
CA VAL A 347 10.82 -24.73 -15.86
C VAL A 347 9.76 -25.41 -16.73
N VAL A 348 9.54 -24.92 -17.95
CA VAL A 348 8.54 -25.50 -18.87
C VAL A 348 8.98 -26.89 -19.34
N GLU A 349 10.27 -27.10 -19.62
CA GLU A 349 10.79 -28.40 -20.03
C GLU A 349 10.73 -29.45 -18.91
N VAL A 350 11.11 -29.08 -17.69
CA VAL A 350 11.21 -30.01 -16.55
C VAL A 350 9.86 -30.27 -15.91
N PHE A 351 9.03 -29.24 -15.73
CA PHE A 351 7.80 -29.29 -14.94
C PHE A 351 6.50 -29.08 -15.74
N GLY A 352 6.57 -28.71 -17.03
CA GLY A 352 5.41 -28.62 -17.93
C GLY A 352 4.80 -29.98 -18.35
N ASN A 353 4.99 -31.01 -17.51
CA ASN A 353 4.55 -32.39 -17.75
C ASN A 353 3.70 -32.89 -16.56
N ARG A 354 3.23 -34.16 -16.61
CA ARG A 354 2.34 -34.72 -15.57
C ARG A 354 3.01 -34.87 -14.21
N SER A 355 4.34 -34.74 -14.14
CA SER A 355 5.09 -34.86 -12.88
C SER A 355 5.24 -33.54 -12.11
N GLY A 356 5.05 -32.41 -12.78
CA GLY A 356 5.11 -31.08 -12.17
C GLY A 356 4.11 -30.89 -11.03
N PRO A 357 2.81 -31.15 -11.25
CA PRO A 357 1.78 -31.03 -10.20
C PRO A 357 2.05 -31.93 -8.98
N GLY A 358 2.54 -33.16 -9.18
CA GLY A 358 2.89 -34.08 -8.10
C GLY A 358 4.08 -33.57 -7.26
N ARG A 359 5.15 -33.10 -7.90
CA ARG A 359 6.29 -32.48 -7.17
C ARG A 359 5.88 -31.22 -6.42
N LEU A 360 4.99 -30.43 -7.00
CA LEU A 360 4.43 -29.24 -6.35
C LEU A 360 3.61 -29.66 -5.12
N PHE A 361 2.79 -30.71 -5.23
CA PHE A 361 2.03 -31.27 -4.12
C PHE A 361 2.95 -31.74 -2.98
N ASP A 362 3.98 -32.52 -3.26
CA ASP A 362 4.95 -33.01 -2.26
C ASP A 362 5.67 -31.89 -1.50
N GLN A 363 5.97 -30.78 -2.18
CA GLN A 363 6.65 -29.63 -1.57
C GLN A 363 5.70 -28.73 -0.78
N LEU A 364 4.43 -28.71 -1.14
CA LEU A 364 3.42 -27.85 -0.51
C LEU A 364 2.75 -28.53 0.68
N PHE A 365 2.35 -29.80 0.55
CA PHE A 365 1.48 -30.51 1.48
C PHE A 365 2.25 -31.53 2.33
N ASP A 366 1.76 -31.78 3.54
CA ASP A 366 2.31 -32.81 4.42
C ASP A 366 1.77 -34.19 4.02
N ALA A 367 2.51 -35.25 4.35
CA ALA A 367 2.23 -36.64 3.96
C ALA A 367 0.86 -37.22 4.40
N GLN A 368 0.08 -36.48 5.20
CA GLN A 368 -1.26 -36.86 5.64
C GLN A 368 -2.37 -36.52 4.63
N THR A 369 -2.07 -35.70 3.63
CA THR A 369 -3.06 -35.23 2.65
C THR A 369 -3.20 -36.24 1.52
N GLN A 370 -4.43 -36.65 1.18
CA GLN A 370 -4.67 -37.57 0.07
C GLN A 370 -4.59 -36.86 -1.28
N GLU A 371 -3.82 -37.40 -2.22
CA GLU A 371 -3.64 -36.85 -3.58
C GLU A 371 -4.97 -36.66 -4.34
N GLN A 372 -5.96 -37.53 -4.09
CA GLN A 372 -7.26 -37.49 -4.76
C GLN A 372 -8.11 -36.26 -4.39
N LEU A 373 -7.91 -35.74 -3.18
CA LEU A 373 -8.63 -34.58 -2.65
C LEU A 373 -7.96 -33.26 -3.07
N SER A 374 -6.76 -33.32 -3.65
CA SER A 374 -6.02 -32.12 -4.04
C SER A 374 -6.38 -31.67 -5.45
N PHE A 375 -6.68 -30.39 -5.61
CA PHE A 375 -6.87 -29.80 -6.94
C PHE A 375 -5.53 -29.66 -7.65
N ILE A 376 -4.51 -29.11 -6.99
CA ILE A 376 -3.17 -28.92 -7.55
C ILE A 376 -2.61 -30.22 -8.11
N CYS A 377 -2.70 -31.34 -7.38
CA CYS A 377 -2.16 -32.62 -7.85
C CYS A 377 -2.87 -33.15 -9.12
N ASN A 378 -4.15 -32.81 -9.30
CA ASN A 378 -5.01 -33.32 -10.37
C ASN A 378 -5.28 -32.31 -11.49
N ASP A 379 -4.62 -31.15 -11.48
CA ASP A 379 -4.81 -30.09 -12.47
C ASP A 379 -3.93 -30.29 -13.71
N ASP A 380 -4.44 -29.88 -14.87
CA ASP A 380 -3.73 -30.00 -16.14
C ASP A 380 -2.96 -28.70 -16.45
N ILE A 381 -1.63 -28.75 -16.26
CA ILE A 381 -0.71 -27.62 -16.49
C ILE A 381 -0.02 -27.68 -17.88
N HIS A 382 -0.46 -28.57 -18.77
CA HIS A 382 0.25 -28.88 -20.03
C HIS A 382 0.33 -27.77 -21.08
N VAL A 383 -0.38 -26.66 -20.90
CA VAL A 383 -0.47 -25.57 -21.88
C VAL A 383 0.27 -24.35 -21.34
N LEU A 384 1.59 -24.46 -21.17
CA LEU A 384 2.44 -23.34 -20.77
C LEU A 384 3.23 -22.80 -21.96
N SER A 385 3.30 -21.47 -22.04
CA SER A 385 4.13 -20.76 -23.01
C SER A 385 5.44 -20.25 -22.37
N VAL A 386 6.48 -20.10 -23.19
CA VAL A 386 7.82 -19.66 -22.75
C VAL A 386 8.04 -18.13 -22.67
N PRO A 387 7.31 -17.24 -23.37
CA PRO A 387 7.72 -15.83 -23.42
C PRO A 387 7.56 -15.12 -22.07
N ALA A 388 8.58 -14.34 -21.70
CA ALA A 388 8.58 -13.51 -20.51
C ALA A 388 7.53 -12.38 -20.58
N PRO A 389 7.04 -11.90 -19.42
CA PRO A 389 6.12 -10.76 -19.36
C PRO A 389 6.70 -9.49 -20.00
N LYS A 390 5.91 -8.81 -20.84
CA LYS A 390 6.30 -7.55 -21.46
C LYS A 390 6.00 -6.37 -20.53
N ALA A 391 6.93 -5.43 -20.42
CA ALA A 391 6.77 -4.23 -19.60
C ALA A 391 5.50 -3.41 -19.95
N ALA A 392 5.20 -3.24 -21.24
CA ALA A 392 4.01 -2.50 -21.68
C ALA A 392 2.68 -3.14 -21.23
N ASP A 393 2.66 -4.47 -21.07
CA ASP A 393 1.50 -5.19 -20.56
C ASP A 393 1.43 -5.04 -19.04
N LEU A 394 2.55 -5.22 -18.33
CA LEU A 394 2.63 -5.02 -16.87
C LEU A 394 2.14 -3.63 -16.44
N ALA A 395 2.54 -2.56 -17.15
CA ALA A 395 2.10 -1.19 -16.83
C ALA A 395 0.56 -1.04 -16.86
N LYS A 396 -0.13 -1.77 -17.75
CA LYS A 396 -1.60 -1.79 -17.81
C LYS A 396 -2.19 -2.56 -16.63
N TRP A 397 -1.59 -3.69 -16.27
CA TRP A 397 -2.07 -4.52 -15.15
C TRP A 397 -1.86 -3.80 -13.82
N ASP A 398 -0.73 -3.13 -13.66
CA ASP A 398 -0.41 -2.35 -12.46
C ASP A 398 -1.45 -1.25 -12.20
N SER A 399 -1.94 -0.59 -13.25
CA SER A 399 -3.01 0.41 -13.11
C SER A 399 -4.29 -0.19 -12.51
N GLY A 400 -4.69 -1.39 -12.94
CA GLY A 400 -5.83 -2.11 -12.36
C GLY A 400 -5.56 -2.58 -10.94
N ALA A 401 -4.34 -3.02 -10.65
CA ALA A 401 -3.92 -3.45 -9.32
C ALA A 401 -3.99 -2.30 -8.30
N VAL A 402 -3.52 -1.09 -8.68
CA VAL A 402 -3.56 0.11 -7.82
C VAL A 402 -5.00 0.51 -7.47
N MET A 403 -5.93 0.35 -8.41
CA MET A 403 -7.35 0.62 -8.19
C MET A 403 -8.00 -0.38 -7.22
N LEU A 404 -7.61 -1.66 -7.26
CA LEU A 404 -8.17 -2.70 -6.40
C LEU A 404 -7.93 -2.41 -4.91
N HIS A 405 -6.68 -2.09 -4.55
CA HIS A 405 -6.29 -1.83 -3.15
C HIS A 405 -6.46 -0.36 -2.75
N ALA A 406 -7.19 0.41 -3.54
CA ALA A 406 -7.54 1.80 -3.27
C ALA A 406 -6.34 2.71 -2.94
N GLY A 407 -5.14 2.37 -3.46
CA GLY A 407 -3.92 3.15 -3.25
C GLY A 407 -3.20 2.87 -1.93
N ASP A 408 -3.23 1.64 -1.41
CA ASP A 408 -2.36 1.23 -0.30
C ASP A 408 -0.88 1.57 -0.58
N LEU A 409 -0.23 2.25 0.37
CA LEU A 409 1.16 2.70 0.23
C LEU A 409 2.12 1.52 0.07
N GLN A 410 1.87 0.39 0.75
CA GLN A 410 2.75 -0.77 0.65
C GLN A 410 2.73 -1.35 -0.76
N GLN A 411 1.56 -1.46 -1.40
CA GLN A 411 1.43 -1.92 -2.78
C GLN A 411 2.09 -0.94 -3.77
N LEU A 412 1.86 0.36 -3.62
CA LEU A 412 2.49 1.40 -4.45
C LEU A 412 4.02 1.37 -4.35
N ALA A 413 4.54 1.26 -3.13
CA ALA A 413 5.98 1.17 -2.88
C ALA A 413 6.58 -0.11 -3.47
N TRP A 414 5.87 -1.25 -3.36
CA TRP A 414 6.32 -2.52 -3.94
C TRP A 414 6.38 -2.45 -5.47
N LEU A 415 5.31 -2.00 -6.13
CA LEU A 415 5.31 -1.85 -7.58
C LEU A 415 6.43 -0.91 -8.02
N GLY A 416 6.55 0.27 -7.41
CA GLY A 416 7.63 1.21 -7.72
C GLY A 416 9.03 0.61 -7.54
N LEU A 417 9.23 -0.22 -6.51
CA LEU A 417 10.47 -0.96 -6.29
C LEU A 417 10.75 -1.98 -7.39
N GLN A 418 9.75 -2.73 -7.85
CA GLN A 418 9.92 -3.72 -8.93
C GLN A 418 10.38 -3.07 -10.23
N TRP A 419 9.75 -1.95 -10.60
CA TRP A 419 10.16 -1.18 -11.77
C TRP A 419 11.57 -0.60 -11.63
N ALA A 420 11.91 -0.07 -10.45
CA ALA A 420 13.26 0.41 -10.17
C ALA A 420 14.31 -0.72 -10.29
N LEU A 421 13.98 -1.96 -9.94
CA LEU A 421 14.85 -3.12 -10.12
C LEU A 421 14.99 -3.57 -11.59
N MET A 422 13.95 -3.37 -12.40
CA MET A 422 14.01 -3.59 -13.85
C MET A 422 14.80 -2.51 -14.60
N GLY A 423 15.18 -1.41 -13.92
CA GLY A 423 15.81 -0.26 -14.56
C GLY A 423 14.86 0.55 -15.46
N GLN A 424 13.56 0.27 -15.38
CA GLN A 424 12.52 0.95 -16.14
C GLN A 424 11.71 1.87 -15.21
N ARG A 425 11.30 3.04 -15.69
CA ARG A 425 10.56 4.01 -14.86
C ARG A 425 9.09 4.05 -15.23
N VAL A 426 8.24 3.97 -14.23
CA VAL A 426 6.77 4.05 -14.34
C VAL A 426 6.31 5.50 -14.44
N SER A 427 5.21 5.70 -15.17
CA SER A 427 4.37 6.88 -15.04
C SER A 427 3.57 6.81 -13.72
N LEU A 428 4.19 7.19 -12.59
CA LEU A 428 3.50 7.28 -11.29
C LEU A 428 2.30 8.25 -11.36
N GLN A 429 2.38 9.23 -12.25
CA GLN A 429 1.30 10.17 -12.52
C GLN A 429 -0.01 9.47 -12.91
N ASP A 430 0.05 8.42 -13.73
CA ASP A 430 -1.16 7.71 -14.19
C ASP A 430 -1.86 6.99 -13.03
N TRP A 431 -1.08 6.40 -12.12
CA TRP A 431 -1.60 5.78 -10.90
C TRP A 431 -2.22 6.82 -9.97
N LEU A 432 -1.54 7.95 -9.77
CA LEU A 432 -2.02 9.01 -8.88
C LEU A 432 -3.25 9.75 -9.43
N LYS A 433 -3.34 9.96 -10.74
CA LYS A 433 -4.53 10.53 -11.40
C LYS A 433 -5.76 9.63 -11.23
N GLN A 434 -5.57 8.31 -11.24
CA GLN A 434 -6.65 7.35 -11.00
C GLN A 434 -7.11 7.36 -9.53
N LEU A 435 -6.17 7.41 -8.59
CA LEU A 435 -6.48 7.48 -7.15
C LEU A 435 -7.06 8.84 -6.72
N PHE A 436 -6.60 9.93 -7.34
CA PHE A 436 -6.94 11.30 -6.96
C PHE A 436 -7.33 12.15 -8.18
N PRO A 437 -8.49 11.87 -8.82
CA PRO A 437 -8.89 12.50 -10.07
C PRO A 437 -9.16 14.02 -9.96
N ARG A 438 -9.27 14.54 -8.74
CA ARG A 438 -9.53 15.97 -8.46
C ARG A 438 -8.27 16.81 -8.25
N LEU A 439 -7.11 16.16 -8.10
CA LEU A 439 -5.85 16.88 -7.87
C LEU A 439 -5.22 17.28 -9.22
N THR A 440 -4.62 18.46 -9.23
CA THR A 440 -3.93 19.05 -10.38
C THR A 440 -2.41 18.98 -10.20
N LEU A 441 -1.68 19.14 -11.30
CA LEU A 441 -0.26 19.50 -11.26
C LEU A 441 -0.19 21.01 -11.02
N GLU A 442 0.38 21.45 -9.91
CA GLU A 442 0.54 22.88 -9.60
C GLU A 442 1.88 23.12 -8.90
N THR A 443 2.64 24.11 -9.39
CA THR A 443 3.88 24.60 -8.76
C THR A 443 3.75 25.95 -8.06
N SER A 444 2.58 26.61 -8.13
CA SER A 444 2.40 28.00 -7.67
C SER A 444 2.21 28.16 -6.15
N LYS A 445 1.98 27.07 -5.40
CA LYS A 445 1.61 27.11 -3.97
C LYS A 445 2.69 26.60 -3.00
N LEU A 446 3.96 26.58 -3.42
CA LEU A 446 5.06 26.01 -2.63
C LEU A 446 5.29 26.69 -1.27
N ASP A 447 4.91 27.96 -1.13
CA ASP A 447 5.11 28.73 0.10
C ASP A 447 4.09 28.41 1.20
N THR A 448 2.98 27.77 0.84
CA THR A 448 1.93 27.39 1.80
C THR A 448 2.08 25.92 2.18
N ASN A 449 1.83 25.55 3.43
CA ASN A 449 1.76 24.14 3.85
C ASN A 449 0.33 23.73 4.23
N ALA A 450 -0.67 24.46 3.74
CA ALA A 450 -2.07 24.16 4.02
C ALA A 450 -2.48 22.82 3.37
N PRO A 451 -3.23 21.94 4.06
CA PRO A 451 -3.70 20.67 3.48
C PRO A 451 -4.52 20.83 2.20
N GLU A 452 -5.17 21.98 2.00
CA GLU A 452 -5.93 22.31 0.78
C GLU A 452 -5.02 22.59 -0.42
N SER A 453 -3.71 22.77 -0.20
CA SER A 453 -2.74 23.07 -1.25
C SER A 453 -2.05 21.83 -1.85
N ILE A 454 -2.40 20.61 -1.41
CA ILE A 454 -1.81 19.36 -1.92
C ILE A 454 -1.98 19.28 -3.43
N CYS A 455 -0.91 18.95 -4.15
CA CYS A 455 -0.95 18.70 -5.59
C CYS A 455 -0.43 17.30 -5.94
N LEU A 456 -0.65 16.85 -7.18
CA LEU A 456 -0.18 15.54 -7.65
C LEU A 456 1.35 15.38 -7.55
N LEU A 457 2.12 16.47 -7.77
CA LEU A 457 3.58 16.45 -7.68
C LEU A 457 4.08 16.14 -6.26
N ASP A 458 3.36 16.58 -5.21
CA ASP A 458 3.74 16.25 -3.83
C ASP A 458 3.57 14.75 -3.56
N LEU A 459 2.50 14.15 -4.07
CA LEU A 459 2.23 12.72 -3.92
C LEU A 459 3.23 11.88 -4.73
N GLU A 460 3.56 12.33 -5.94
CA GLU A 460 4.54 11.65 -6.80
C GLU A 460 5.93 11.61 -6.14
N VAL A 461 6.39 12.76 -5.66
CA VAL A 461 7.67 12.87 -4.96
C VAL A 461 7.68 12.04 -3.67
N PHE A 462 6.56 12.01 -2.94
CA PHE A 462 6.43 11.18 -1.76
C PHE A 462 6.60 9.68 -2.10
N VAL A 463 5.85 9.16 -3.06
CA VAL A 463 5.95 7.74 -3.48
C VAL A 463 7.36 7.42 -4.00
N CYS A 464 7.92 8.29 -4.85
CA CYS A 464 9.31 8.17 -5.30
C CYS A 464 10.31 8.11 -4.13
N GLY A 465 10.12 8.93 -3.10
CA GLY A 465 10.99 8.93 -1.92
C GLY A 465 10.90 7.64 -1.11
N VAL A 466 9.69 7.08 -0.96
CA VAL A 466 9.48 5.79 -0.29
C VAL A 466 10.17 4.67 -1.08
N VAL A 467 10.01 4.64 -2.39
CA VAL A 467 10.65 3.65 -3.28
C VAL A 467 12.18 3.77 -3.21
N PHE A 468 12.72 4.99 -3.24
CA PHE A 468 14.16 5.24 -3.10
C PHE A 468 14.73 4.69 -1.79
N CYS A 469 14.05 4.97 -0.66
CA CYS A 469 14.46 4.46 0.64
C CYS A 469 14.39 2.93 0.70
N SER A 470 13.33 2.35 0.13
CA SER A 470 13.13 0.90 0.06
C SER A 470 14.23 0.22 -0.75
N GLN A 471 14.60 0.81 -1.90
CA GLN A 471 15.68 0.30 -2.75
C GLN A 471 17.04 0.36 -2.05
N ALA A 472 17.34 1.47 -1.37
CA ALA A 472 18.57 1.61 -0.59
C ALA A 472 18.66 0.59 0.55
N GLN A 473 17.55 0.39 1.28
CA GLN A 473 17.47 -0.60 2.35
C GLN A 473 17.70 -2.03 1.84
N LEU A 474 17.12 -2.37 0.69
CA LEU A 474 17.28 -3.70 0.09
C LEU A 474 18.74 -3.94 -0.36
N GLN A 475 19.38 -2.94 -0.97
CA GLN A 475 20.78 -3.04 -1.40
C GLN A 475 21.75 -3.21 -0.22
N GLU A 476 21.51 -2.55 0.91
CA GLU A 476 22.33 -2.74 2.11
C GLU A 476 22.18 -4.16 2.68
N ARG A 477 20.96 -4.72 2.67
CA ARG A 477 20.74 -6.13 3.05
C ARG A 477 21.49 -7.09 2.13
N VAL A 478 21.43 -6.89 0.81
CA VAL A 478 22.13 -7.74 -0.16
C VAL A 478 23.65 -7.65 0.01
N LYS A 479 24.21 -6.47 0.26
CA LYS A 479 25.65 -6.31 0.55
C LYS A 479 26.09 -7.04 1.82
N MET A 480 25.21 -7.17 2.81
CA MET A 480 25.46 -7.98 4.01
C MET A 480 25.27 -9.49 3.74
N ALA A 481 24.31 -9.85 2.90
CA ALA A 481 23.94 -11.24 2.58
C ALA A 481 24.80 -11.88 1.46
N SER A 482 25.57 -11.11 0.70
CA SER A 482 26.47 -11.61 -0.37
C SER A 482 27.60 -12.52 0.14
N CYS A 483 27.73 -12.71 1.46
CA CYS A 483 28.54 -13.77 2.06
C CYS A 483 27.80 -15.10 2.27
N SER A 484 26.48 -15.20 2.05
CA SER A 484 25.70 -16.37 2.49
C SER A 484 24.82 -17.10 1.46
N GLN A 485 24.15 -16.48 0.46
CA GLN A 485 23.22 -17.23 -0.43
C GLN A 485 23.07 -16.67 -1.87
N PRO A 486 23.59 -17.34 -2.92
CA PRO A 486 23.60 -16.84 -4.31
C PRO A 486 22.27 -16.98 -5.09
N HIS A 487 21.21 -17.52 -4.47
CA HIS A 487 19.95 -17.84 -5.14
C HIS A 487 18.72 -17.16 -4.51
N GLU A 488 18.89 -16.15 -3.66
CA GLU A 488 17.74 -15.41 -3.12
C GLU A 488 17.11 -14.51 -4.20
N PRO A 489 15.77 -14.44 -4.32
CA PRO A 489 15.11 -13.54 -5.27
C PRO A 489 15.45 -12.08 -4.97
N ARG A 490 15.50 -11.25 -6.01
CA ARG A 490 15.90 -9.83 -5.89
C ARG A 490 14.98 -9.05 -4.97
N CYS A 491 13.68 -9.32 -5.05
CA CYS A 491 12.65 -8.77 -4.18
C CYS A 491 11.62 -9.86 -3.86
N PRO A 492 11.26 -10.07 -2.59
CA PRO A 492 10.21 -11.01 -2.23
C PRO A 492 8.82 -10.52 -2.70
N PRO A 493 7.83 -11.44 -2.77
CA PRO A 493 6.44 -11.08 -3.04
C PRO A 493 5.87 -10.12 -2.00
N LEU A 494 4.94 -9.26 -2.43
CA LEU A 494 4.29 -8.24 -1.60
C LEU A 494 3.82 -8.79 -0.23
N HIS A 495 3.16 -9.95 -0.25
CA HIS A 495 2.54 -10.53 0.94
C HIS A 495 3.52 -11.03 2.02
N ILE A 496 4.77 -11.33 1.66
CA ILE A 496 5.78 -11.84 2.61
C ILE A 496 6.77 -10.73 2.98
N MET A 497 6.81 -9.69 2.16
CA MET A 497 7.74 -8.59 2.35
C MET A 497 7.43 -7.83 3.64
N LYS A 498 8.49 -7.51 4.39
CA LYS A 498 8.38 -6.59 5.53
C LYS A 498 7.89 -5.22 5.04
N LEU A 499 7.24 -4.46 5.91
CA LEU A 499 6.80 -3.09 5.62
C LEU A 499 7.95 -2.28 5.00
N LEU A 500 7.72 -1.78 3.79
CA LEU A 500 8.67 -0.96 3.03
C LEU A 500 8.63 0.50 3.49
N SER A 501 7.49 0.92 4.03
CA SER A 501 7.25 2.26 4.53
C SER A 501 7.37 2.32 6.06
N SER A 502 7.81 3.46 6.57
CA SER A 502 7.81 3.75 8.00
C SER A 502 6.40 4.06 8.50
N ASP A 503 6.16 3.92 9.81
CA ASP A 503 4.87 4.26 10.44
C ASP A 503 4.45 5.70 10.16
N ARG A 504 5.42 6.64 10.12
CA ARG A 504 5.16 8.05 9.79
C ARG A 504 4.75 8.26 8.34
N GLN A 505 5.35 7.52 7.40
CA GLN A 505 4.98 7.58 5.98
C GLN A 505 3.56 7.07 5.78
N ARG A 506 3.19 5.97 6.45
CA ARG A 506 1.82 5.43 6.43
C ARG A 506 0.83 6.39 7.06
N GLU A 507 1.11 6.91 8.26
CA GLU A 507 0.25 7.88 8.93
C GLU A 507 0.02 9.12 8.06
N TRP A 508 1.05 9.61 7.37
CA TRP A 508 0.92 10.73 6.45
C TRP A 508 0.05 10.39 5.23
N TRP A 509 0.32 9.26 4.57
CA TRP A 509 -0.43 8.82 3.38
C TRP A 509 -1.91 8.58 3.70
N ASP A 510 -2.20 7.88 4.80
CA ASP A 510 -3.55 7.60 5.27
C ASP A 510 -4.29 8.89 5.65
N ALA A 511 -3.58 9.87 6.23
CA ALA A 511 -4.15 11.18 6.53
C ALA A 511 -4.51 11.95 5.26
N VAL A 512 -3.63 11.97 4.25
CA VAL A 512 -3.91 12.60 2.95
C VAL A 512 -5.11 11.93 2.28
N TYR A 513 -5.08 10.61 2.21
CA TYR A 513 -6.14 9.82 1.57
C TYR A 513 -7.49 10.06 2.25
N SER A 514 -7.52 10.04 3.59
CA SER A 514 -8.73 10.26 4.39
C SER A 514 -9.31 11.68 4.25
N LEU A 515 -8.45 12.70 4.16
CA LEU A 515 -8.87 14.09 3.99
C LEU A 515 -9.48 14.33 2.60
N ILE A 516 -8.85 13.81 1.54
CA ILE A 516 -9.32 14.00 0.16
C ILE A 516 -10.64 13.24 -0.07
N HIS A 517 -10.74 12.01 0.43
CA HIS A 517 -11.94 11.16 0.27
C HIS A 517 -13.01 11.40 1.34
N LYS A 518 -12.80 12.35 2.27
CA LYS A 518 -13.74 12.70 3.35
C LYS A 518 -14.19 11.50 4.21
N ARG A 519 -13.30 10.52 4.45
CA ARG A 519 -13.62 9.29 5.20
C ARG A 519 -13.67 9.48 6.73
N ALA A 520 -13.15 10.59 7.26
CA ALA A 520 -13.06 10.82 8.71
C ALA A 520 -13.37 12.28 9.12
N PRO A 521 -14.66 12.67 9.27
CA PRO A 521 -15.02 14.04 9.63
C PRO A 521 -14.61 14.43 11.06
N GLY A 522 -14.63 13.48 12.01
CA GLY A 522 -14.38 13.74 13.44
C GLY A 522 -12.91 13.91 13.86
N THR A 523 -11.95 13.34 13.13
CA THR A 523 -10.51 13.42 13.41
C THR A 523 -9.76 14.42 12.53
N SER A 524 -10.50 15.25 11.79
CA SER A 524 -9.97 16.13 10.74
C SER A 524 -8.87 17.08 11.20
N ALA A 525 -8.93 17.63 12.43
CA ALA A 525 -7.91 18.56 12.93
C ALA A 525 -6.53 17.89 13.12
N LYS A 526 -6.48 16.68 13.69
CA LYS A 526 -5.23 15.94 13.86
C LYS A 526 -4.64 15.55 12.51
N LEU A 527 -5.47 15.03 11.60
CA LEU A 527 -5.04 14.64 10.25
C LEU A 527 -4.48 15.83 9.48
N ARG A 528 -5.12 17.01 9.57
CA ARG A 528 -4.63 18.25 8.94
C ARG A 528 -3.24 18.65 9.42
N LEU A 529 -2.96 18.52 10.72
CA LEU A 529 -1.63 18.81 11.28
C LEU A 529 -0.56 17.85 10.74
N VAL A 530 -0.87 16.55 10.68
CA VAL A 530 0.05 15.53 10.12
C VAL A 530 0.39 15.88 8.67
N VAL A 531 -0.62 16.19 7.86
CA VAL A 531 -0.42 16.54 6.46
C VAL A 531 0.41 17.81 6.30
N GLN A 532 0.13 18.86 7.09
CA GLN A 532 0.87 20.12 7.06
C GLN A 532 2.37 19.93 7.36
N HIS A 533 2.71 19.12 8.36
CA HIS A 533 4.12 18.85 8.70
C HIS A 533 4.82 18.04 7.61
N GLY A 534 4.15 17.05 7.02
CA GLY A 534 4.73 16.27 5.92
C GLY A 534 4.87 17.08 4.63
N LEU A 535 3.94 17.97 4.31
CA LEU A 535 4.07 18.89 3.18
C LEU A 535 5.28 19.82 3.32
N GLY A 536 5.53 20.35 4.54
CA GLY A 536 6.72 21.15 4.80
C GLY A 536 8.02 20.38 4.54
N THR A 537 8.03 19.08 4.81
CA THR A 537 9.17 18.20 4.51
C THR A 537 9.30 17.96 3.01
N LEU A 538 8.23 17.57 2.33
CA LEU A 538 8.21 17.27 0.88
C LEU A 538 8.54 18.50 0.03
N ARG A 539 8.08 19.69 0.42
CA ARG A 539 8.38 20.95 -0.26
C ARG A 539 9.77 21.49 0.08
N ALA A 540 10.53 20.79 0.91
CA ALA A 540 11.84 21.19 1.39
C ALA A 540 11.83 22.61 2.00
N GLY A 541 10.83 22.87 2.84
CA GLY A 541 10.72 24.10 3.61
C GLY A 541 11.76 24.21 4.73
N GLU A 542 11.58 25.13 5.68
CA GLU A 542 12.54 25.31 6.76
C GLU A 542 12.74 24.04 7.60
N LYS A 543 14.00 23.66 7.86
CA LYS A 543 14.39 22.50 8.68
C LYS A 543 13.80 21.16 8.20
N HIS A 544 13.67 20.99 6.88
CA HIS A 544 13.14 19.78 6.24
C HIS A 544 13.88 18.46 6.59
N GLY A 545 15.17 18.52 6.93
CA GLY A 545 15.93 17.34 7.37
C GLY A 545 16.15 16.26 6.29
N LEU A 546 16.05 16.64 5.02
CA LEU A 546 16.24 15.75 3.86
C LEU A 546 17.72 15.72 3.43
N GLN A 547 18.15 14.56 2.95
CA GLN A 547 19.51 14.33 2.48
C GLN A 547 19.67 14.70 1.00
N PRO A 548 20.84 15.19 0.56
CA PRO A 548 21.05 15.65 -0.82
C PRO A 548 20.79 14.57 -1.87
N ALA A 549 21.15 13.31 -1.59
CA ALA A 549 20.96 12.20 -2.52
C ALA A 549 19.49 11.99 -2.90
N LEU A 550 18.58 12.10 -1.93
CA LEU A 550 17.14 11.97 -2.15
C LEU A 550 16.59 13.15 -2.97
N LEU A 551 16.99 14.38 -2.62
CA LEU A 551 16.56 15.58 -3.34
C LEU A 551 17.03 15.58 -4.80
N ILE A 552 18.26 15.13 -5.06
CA ILE A 552 18.78 14.95 -6.43
C ILE A 552 17.99 13.88 -7.17
N HIS A 553 17.67 12.77 -6.51
CA HIS A 553 16.83 11.72 -7.11
C HIS A 553 15.45 12.27 -7.51
N TRP A 554 14.81 13.05 -6.65
CA TRP A 554 13.54 13.71 -6.96
C TRP A 554 13.67 14.69 -8.13
N ALA A 555 14.71 15.53 -8.13
CA ALA A 555 14.92 16.51 -9.18
C ALA A 555 15.11 15.84 -10.57
N LYS A 556 15.94 14.79 -10.62
CA LYS A 556 16.14 13.99 -11.85
C LYS A 556 14.87 13.25 -12.27
N HIS A 557 14.16 12.64 -11.32
CA HIS A 557 12.90 11.96 -11.61
C HIS A 557 11.88 12.89 -12.25
N LEU A 558 11.68 14.08 -11.69
CA LEU A 558 10.73 15.06 -12.23
C LEU A 558 11.15 15.64 -13.57
N SER A 559 12.45 15.86 -13.80
CA SER A 559 12.95 16.32 -15.10
C SER A 559 12.66 15.28 -16.19
N ASP A 560 12.99 14.02 -15.93
CA ASP A 560 12.76 12.91 -16.87
C ASP A 560 11.25 12.66 -17.09
N ALA A 561 10.43 12.81 -16.04
CA ALA A 561 8.98 12.71 -16.15
C ALA A 561 8.41 13.83 -17.03
N GLY A 562 8.87 15.07 -16.83
CA GLY A 562 8.47 16.22 -17.63
C GLY A 562 8.73 16.01 -19.12
N GLU A 563 9.91 15.51 -19.51
CA GLU A 563 10.24 15.28 -20.93
C GLU A 563 9.32 14.27 -21.65
N ARG A 564 8.66 13.37 -20.90
CA ARG A 564 7.76 12.34 -21.47
C ARG A 564 6.33 12.84 -21.65
N VAL A 565 5.96 13.94 -21.00
CA VAL A 565 4.60 14.47 -21.06
C VAL A 565 4.45 15.35 -22.29
N ASN A 566 3.36 15.16 -23.05
CA ASN A 566 3.11 15.92 -24.29
C ASN A 566 2.47 17.30 -24.05
N SER A 567 2.02 17.60 -22.83
CA SER A 567 1.40 18.88 -22.44
C SER A 567 2.46 19.89 -22.04
N TYR A 568 2.48 21.06 -22.69
CA TYR A 568 3.39 22.17 -22.35
C TYR A 568 3.25 22.63 -20.89
N TYR A 569 2.02 22.72 -20.38
CA TYR A 569 1.77 23.17 -19.00
C TYR A 569 2.33 22.17 -17.98
N ASP A 570 2.10 20.87 -18.20
CA ASP A 570 2.61 19.81 -17.35
C ASP A 570 4.15 19.79 -17.39
N GLN A 571 4.76 19.94 -18.58
CA GLN A 571 6.22 20.05 -18.74
C GLN A 571 6.80 21.19 -17.90
N LYS A 572 6.15 22.37 -17.95
CA LYS A 572 6.55 23.53 -17.17
C LYS A 572 6.47 23.28 -15.66
N ASP A 573 5.38 22.67 -15.18
CA ASP A 573 5.22 22.35 -13.76
C ASP A 573 6.24 21.30 -13.27
N TYR A 574 6.50 20.26 -14.07
CA TYR A 574 7.54 19.27 -13.75
C TYR A 574 8.94 19.90 -13.69
N ALA A 575 9.30 20.71 -14.70
CA ALA A 575 10.57 21.42 -14.75
C ALA A 575 10.70 22.42 -13.59
N GLY A 576 9.64 23.17 -13.28
CA GLY A 576 9.58 24.11 -12.16
C GLY A 576 9.84 23.43 -10.82
N ARG A 577 9.18 22.28 -10.58
CA ARG A 577 9.36 21.50 -9.35
C ARG A 577 10.75 20.84 -9.27
N SER A 578 11.30 20.37 -10.39
CA SER A 578 12.67 19.86 -10.47
C SER A 578 13.69 20.94 -10.08
N VAL A 579 13.59 22.13 -10.68
CA VAL A 579 14.47 23.27 -10.39
C VAL A 579 14.37 23.72 -8.95
N HIS A 580 13.16 23.69 -8.34
CA HIS A 580 12.99 23.95 -6.91
C HIS A 580 13.89 23.06 -6.05
N TYR A 581 13.89 21.74 -6.28
CA TYR A 581 14.77 20.83 -5.54
C TYR A 581 16.26 21.07 -5.82
N TRP A 582 16.63 21.36 -7.07
CA TRP A 582 18.01 21.72 -7.39
C TRP A 582 18.50 22.96 -6.63
N ARG A 583 17.66 24.00 -6.52
CA ARG A 583 17.99 25.20 -5.72
C ARG A 583 18.21 24.89 -4.25
N VAL A 584 17.47 23.94 -3.68
CA VAL A 584 17.67 23.47 -2.30
C VAL A 584 18.95 22.64 -2.16
N VAL A 585 19.30 21.84 -3.18
CA VAL A 585 20.47 20.95 -3.17
C VAL A 585 21.80 21.71 -3.29
N LEU A 586 21.88 22.76 -4.11
CA LEU A 586 23.12 23.52 -4.34
C LEU A 586 23.87 23.93 -3.05
N PRO A 587 23.23 24.60 -2.06
CA PRO A 587 23.92 24.94 -0.80
C PRO A 587 24.29 23.72 0.05
N LEU A 588 23.61 22.58 -0.13
CA LEU A 588 23.97 21.33 0.55
C LEU A 588 25.20 20.67 -0.11
N LEU A 589 25.29 20.70 -1.44
CA LEU A 589 26.46 20.23 -2.19
C LEU A 589 27.72 21.03 -1.86
N GLU A 590 27.60 22.34 -1.65
CA GLU A 590 28.70 23.16 -1.15
C GLU A 590 29.18 22.68 0.23
N LYS A 591 28.27 22.33 1.15
CA LYS A 591 28.65 21.76 2.45
C LYS A 591 29.39 20.42 2.29
N VAL A 592 28.91 19.55 1.40
CA VAL A 592 29.55 18.26 1.09
C VAL A 592 30.96 18.45 0.52
N ARG A 593 31.14 19.41 -0.40
CA ARG A 593 32.46 19.79 -0.96
C ARG A 593 33.45 20.18 0.15
N HIS A 594 32.98 20.91 1.15
CA HIS A 594 33.77 21.34 2.30
C HIS A 594 33.79 20.30 3.45
N LYS A 595 33.31 19.07 3.23
CA LYS A 595 33.23 17.98 4.21
C LYS A 595 32.51 18.36 5.52
N ARG A 596 31.52 19.25 5.44
CA ARG A 596 30.67 19.62 6.58
C ARG A 596 29.51 18.63 6.71
N SER A 597 29.19 18.25 7.95
CA SER A 597 28.04 17.36 8.24
C SER A 597 26.71 18.06 7.97
N ILE A 598 25.75 17.33 7.41
CA ILE A 598 24.38 17.78 7.22
C ILE A 598 23.57 17.31 8.45
N PRO A 599 22.83 18.22 9.13
CA PRO A 599 22.09 17.86 10.33
C PRO A 599 20.93 16.91 9.99
N GLU A 600 20.83 15.82 10.75
CA GLU A 600 19.76 14.83 10.63
C GLU A 600 18.77 14.95 11.80
N PRO A 601 17.46 15.00 11.57
CA PRO A 601 16.47 15.00 12.64
C PRO A 601 16.41 13.63 13.33
N LEU A 602 16.11 13.60 14.63
CA LEU A 602 16.01 12.35 15.41
C LEU A 602 15.00 11.34 14.84
N GLN A 603 13.96 11.83 14.18
CA GLN A 603 12.95 11.00 13.53
C GLN A 603 12.68 11.58 12.14
N PRO A 604 13.43 11.18 11.10
CA PRO A 604 13.25 11.67 9.74
C PRO A 604 12.02 11.03 9.07
N MET A 605 11.39 11.74 8.14
CA MET A 605 10.32 11.18 7.29
C MET A 605 10.86 10.21 6.24
N PHE A 606 12.11 10.41 5.81
CA PHE A 606 12.85 9.54 4.90
C PHE A 606 14.20 9.20 5.53
N MET A 607 14.48 7.91 5.68
CA MET A 607 15.70 7.45 6.35
C MET A 607 16.95 7.79 5.53
N HIS A 608 18.04 8.10 6.23
CA HIS A 608 19.34 8.31 5.62
C HIS A 608 20.11 6.98 5.47
N PHE A 609 20.73 6.79 4.30
CA PHE A 609 21.54 5.62 3.99
C PHE A 609 22.94 6.07 3.60
N GLN A 610 23.93 5.77 4.43
CA GLN A 610 25.34 6.16 4.20
C GLN A 610 25.89 5.60 2.89
N SER A 611 25.37 4.46 2.45
CA SER A 611 25.74 3.84 1.16
C SER A 611 25.40 4.71 -0.07
N ARG A 612 24.53 5.71 0.10
CA ARG A 612 24.09 6.64 -0.95
C ARG A 612 24.68 8.04 -0.79
N ASP A 613 25.66 8.22 0.11
CA ASP A 613 26.29 9.50 0.35
C ASP A 613 27.06 10.00 -0.86
N ILE A 614 26.81 11.27 -1.21
CA ILE A 614 27.45 11.93 -2.33
C ILE A 614 28.92 12.14 -1.99
N GLN A 615 29.79 11.61 -2.84
CA GLN A 615 31.22 11.81 -2.70
C GLN A 615 31.62 13.19 -3.24
N PRO A 616 32.63 13.87 -2.65
CA PRO A 616 33.09 15.17 -3.14
C PRO A 616 33.49 15.19 -4.62
N SER A 617 33.92 14.04 -5.18
CA SER A 617 34.23 13.88 -6.60
C SER A 617 33.01 14.01 -7.52
N GLN A 618 31.82 13.66 -7.04
CA GLN A 618 30.57 13.66 -7.80
C GLN A 618 29.86 15.02 -7.76
N VAL A 619 30.26 15.92 -6.87
CA VAL A 619 29.60 17.21 -6.65
C VAL A 619 29.54 18.06 -7.93
N ARG A 620 30.63 18.09 -8.72
CA ARG A 620 30.67 18.86 -9.97
C ARG A 620 29.63 18.39 -10.97
N VAL A 621 29.47 17.08 -11.13
CA VAL A 621 28.49 16.49 -12.05
C VAL A 621 27.07 16.91 -11.69
N TYR A 622 26.74 16.92 -10.40
CA TYR A 622 25.42 17.34 -9.94
C TYR A 622 25.17 18.85 -10.03
N GLU A 623 26.21 19.68 -9.90
CA GLU A 623 26.11 21.12 -10.16
C GLU A 623 25.86 21.41 -11.64
N GLU A 624 26.52 20.67 -12.54
CA GLU A 624 26.26 20.74 -13.98
C GLU A 624 24.80 20.35 -14.29
N ASP A 625 24.30 19.24 -13.75
CA ASP A 625 22.91 18.79 -13.90
C ASP A 625 21.90 19.84 -13.39
N ALA A 626 22.21 20.50 -12.26
CA ALA A 626 21.38 21.57 -11.70
C ALA A 626 21.29 22.78 -12.65
N ILE A 627 22.42 23.21 -13.20
CA ILE A 627 22.47 24.35 -14.12
C ILE A 627 21.74 24.02 -15.43
N ILE A 628 21.89 22.80 -15.95
CA ILE A 628 21.16 22.32 -17.12
C ILE A 628 19.65 22.35 -16.86
N SER A 629 19.20 21.84 -15.72
CA SER A 629 17.77 21.84 -15.36
C SER A 629 17.21 23.26 -15.24
N ILE A 630 17.99 24.19 -14.66
CA ILE A 630 17.63 25.62 -14.59
C ILE A 630 17.53 26.24 -15.98
N ALA A 631 18.48 25.95 -16.87
CA ALA A 631 18.46 26.45 -18.25
C ALA A 631 17.26 25.89 -19.04
N THR A 632 16.92 24.62 -18.86
CA THR A 632 15.73 24.01 -19.47
C THR A 632 14.44 24.70 -19.03
N LEU A 633 14.30 25.05 -17.74
CA LEU A 633 13.13 25.81 -17.28
C LEU A 633 13.08 27.22 -17.87
N LEU A 634 14.21 27.94 -17.92
CA LEU A 634 14.29 29.28 -18.52
C LEU A 634 13.87 29.25 -19.99
N ASP A 635 14.30 28.23 -20.71
CA ASP A 635 13.94 28.01 -22.11
C ASP A 635 12.43 27.74 -22.28
N ILE A 636 11.83 26.90 -21.41
CA ILE A 636 10.38 26.65 -21.38
C ILE A 636 9.58 27.92 -21.06
N GLU A 637 10.10 28.79 -20.18
CA GLU A 637 9.49 30.07 -19.81
C GLU A 637 9.64 31.16 -20.88
N GLY A 638 10.44 30.92 -21.92
CA GLY A 638 10.68 31.85 -23.04
C GLY A 638 11.92 32.73 -22.89
N ASN A 639 12.70 32.59 -21.81
CA ASN A 639 13.97 33.30 -21.58
C ASN A 639 15.14 32.55 -22.25
N THR A 640 15.03 32.33 -23.55
CA THR A 640 15.91 31.44 -24.33
C THR A 640 17.37 31.94 -24.39
N GLU A 641 17.59 33.25 -24.46
CA GLU A 641 18.94 33.84 -24.50
C GLU A 641 19.72 33.60 -23.19
N GLU A 642 19.06 33.73 -22.04
CA GLU A 642 19.66 33.44 -20.74
C GLU A 642 19.97 31.95 -20.58
N ALA A 643 19.07 31.08 -21.08
CA ALA A 643 19.29 29.64 -21.09
C ALA A 643 20.53 29.26 -21.92
N ILE A 644 20.67 29.82 -23.11
CA ILE A 644 21.84 29.60 -23.99
C ILE A 644 23.12 30.06 -23.29
N SER A 645 23.12 31.26 -22.71
CA SER A 645 24.29 31.80 -22.00
C SER A 645 24.76 30.87 -20.87
N LYS A 646 23.83 30.33 -20.07
CA LYS A 646 24.17 29.39 -18.99
C LYS A 646 24.74 28.06 -19.50
N LEU A 647 24.18 27.52 -20.58
CA LEU A 647 24.64 26.26 -21.16
C LEU A 647 26.01 26.38 -21.86
N GLU A 648 26.28 27.53 -22.48
CA GLU A 648 27.58 27.83 -23.11
C GLU A 648 28.71 27.98 -22.09
N GLN A 649 28.41 28.44 -20.87
CA GLN A 649 29.40 28.51 -19.78
C GLN A 649 29.86 27.13 -19.30
N LEU A 650 28.99 26.12 -19.33
CA LEU A 650 29.32 24.76 -18.89
C LEU A 650 30.23 24.00 -19.87
N ASN A 651 30.05 24.20 -21.18
CA ASN A 651 30.78 23.49 -22.25
C ASN A 651 30.89 21.96 -22.06
N SER A 652 29.88 21.30 -21.46
CA SER A 652 29.84 19.84 -21.28
C SER A 652 29.12 19.15 -22.43
N THR A 653 29.32 17.84 -22.61
CA THR A 653 28.61 17.06 -23.65
C THR A 653 27.10 17.15 -23.47
N SER A 654 26.62 17.11 -22.22
CA SER A 654 25.21 17.28 -21.89
C SER A 654 24.71 18.70 -22.19
N SER A 655 25.47 19.74 -21.81
CA SER A 655 25.05 21.13 -22.12
C SER A 655 25.02 21.41 -23.63
N ASN A 656 25.96 20.85 -24.39
CA ASN A 656 25.97 20.92 -25.85
C ASN A 656 24.74 20.22 -26.48
N TRP A 657 24.26 19.12 -25.89
CA TRP A 657 23.03 18.45 -26.34
C TRP A 657 21.80 19.32 -26.12
N HIS A 658 21.65 19.93 -24.94
CA HIS A 658 20.55 20.86 -24.67
C HIS A 658 20.62 22.11 -25.57
N LEU A 659 21.81 22.65 -25.84
CA LEU A 659 22.00 23.73 -26.81
C LEU A 659 21.56 23.32 -28.22
N ALA A 660 21.92 22.11 -28.67
CA ALA A 660 21.46 21.59 -29.95
C ALA A 660 19.93 21.52 -30.00
N LYS A 661 19.27 21.00 -28.94
CA LYS A 661 17.81 20.92 -28.85
C LYS A 661 17.14 22.31 -28.95
N ILE A 662 17.70 23.33 -28.29
CA ILE A 662 17.21 24.71 -28.36
C ILE A 662 17.34 25.26 -29.80
N TYR A 663 18.53 25.13 -30.40
CA TYR A 663 18.76 25.63 -31.77
C TYR A 663 17.93 24.89 -32.83
N GLN A 664 17.65 23.60 -32.63
CA GLN A 664 16.71 22.85 -33.46
C GLN A 664 15.31 23.48 -33.39
N ARG A 665 14.75 23.67 -32.18
CA ARG A 665 13.43 24.28 -32.02
C ARG A 665 13.37 25.68 -32.62
N LEU A 666 14.38 26.53 -32.36
CA LEU A 666 14.45 27.88 -32.93
C LEU A 666 14.51 27.88 -34.46
N SER A 667 15.15 26.87 -35.07
CA SER A 667 15.17 26.71 -36.53
C SER A 667 13.80 26.28 -37.09
N GLU A 668 13.08 25.41 -36.39
CA GLU A 668 11.73 24.98 -36.76
C GLU A 668 10.72 26.13 -36.64
N GLU A 669 10.82 26.94 -35.58
CA GLU A 669 10.01 28.16 -35.39
C GLU A 669 10.29 29.20 -36.49
N ALA A 670 11.57 29.42 -36.82
CA ALA A 670 11.97 30.35 -37.88
C ALA A 670 11.58 29.85 -39.28
N GLY A 671 11.59 28.53 -39.53
CA GLY A 671 11.21 27.94 -40.81
C GLY A 671 9.72 28.04 -41.14
N ASN A 672 8.87 28.27 -40.13
CA ASN A 672 7.42 28.49 -40.30
C ASN A 672 7.05 29.95 -40.62
N GLY A 673 8.03 30.87 -40.63
CA GLY A 673 7.84 32.30 -40.92
C GLY A 673 7.94 32.65 -42.43
N LEU A 674 7.58 33.89 -42.78
CA LEU A 674 7.72 34.48 -44.12
C LEU A 674 9.21 34.64 -44.54
N GLU A 675 9.47 34.87 -45.84
CA GLU A 675 10.78 34.88 -46.51
C GLU A 675 11.93 35.61 -45.77
N GLU A 676 11.65 36.64 -44.97
CA GLU A 676 12.65 37.38 -44.16
C GLU A 676 13.29 36.55 -43.02
N THR A 677 12.69 35.43 -42.63
CA THR A 677 13.16 34.57 -41.52
C THR A 677 14.10 33.44 -41.97
N GLN A 678 14.27 33.23 -43.28
CA GLN A 678 15.09 32.15 -43.85
C GLN A 678 16.58 32.28 -43.51
N GLY A 679 17.13 33.50 -43.48
CA GLY A 679 18.53 33.73 -43.10
C GLY A 679 18.82 33.34 -41.64
N ARG A 680 17.88 33.65 -40.72
CA ARG A 680 17.99 33.26 -39.31
C ARG A 680 17.86 31.76 -39.12
N CYS A 681 17.00 31.11 -39.90
CA CYS A 681 16.85 29.65 -39.90
C CYS A 681 18.17 28.96 -40.29
N ALA A 682 18.83 29.44 -41.36
CA ALA A 682 20.14 28.92 -41.77
C ALA A 682 21.21 29.07 -40.68
N ASP A 683 21.26 30.23 -40.01
CA ASP A 683 22.19 30.48 -38.90
C ASP A 683 21.94 29.55 -37.70
N PHE A 684 20.68 29.31 -37.34
CA PHE A 684 20.34 28.36 -36.26
C PHE A 684 20.70 26.92 -36.63
N LEU A 685 20.49 26.49 -37.87
CA LEU A 685 20.90 25.17 -38.35
C LEU A 685 22.42 24.99 -38.36
N LEU A 686 23.18 26.04 -38.70
CA LEU A 686 24.64 26.02 -38.59
C LEU A 686 25.10 25.86 -37.13
N LYS A 687 24.47 26.58 -36.20
CA LYS A 687 24.74 26.44 -34.77
C LYS A 687 24.36 25.05 -34.25
N PHE A 688 23.19 24.52 -34.63
CA PHE A 688 22.77 23.15 -34.32
C PHE A 688 23.81 22.12 -34.77
N ARG A 689 24.26 22.20 -36.03
CA ARG A 689 25.30 21.31 -36.57
C ARG A 689 26.62 21.43 -35.82
N LYS A 690 27.01 22.65 -35.42
CA LYS A 690 28.23 22.91 -34.63
C LYS A 690 28.20 22.17 -33.29
N TYR A 691 27.11 22.24 -32.54
CA TYR A 691 27.01 21.55 -31.24
C TYR A 691 26.90 20.03 -31.40
N LEU A 692 26.20 19.52 -32.42
CA LEU A 692 26.20 18.08 -32.72
C LEU A 692 27.61 17.56 -33.05
N THR A 693 28.39 18.34 -33.80
CA THR A 693 29.78 17.96 -34.13
C THR A 693 30.66 17.90 -32.88
N LYS A 694 30.47 18.84 -31.94
CA LYS A 694 31.17 18.81 -30.64
C LYS A 694 30.82 17.57 -29.82
N ILE A 695 29.55 17.17 -29.79
CA ILE A 695 29.09 15.95 -29.10
C ILE A 695 29.74 14.71 -29.74
N TYR A 696 29.77 14.66 -31.08
CA TYR A 696 30.39 13.55 -31.81
C TYR A 696 31.89 13.42 -31.51
N GLN A 697 32.62 14.55 -31.47
CA GLN A 697 34.05 14.58 -31.17
C GLN A 697 34.34 14.14 -29.72
N ALA A 698 33.56 14.61 -28.75
CA ALA A 698 33.70 14.20 -27.35
C ALA A 698 33.46 12.69 -27.15
N ASN A 699 32.44 12.13 -27.82
CA ASN A 699 32.15 10.70 -27.74
C ASN A 699 33.21 9.84 -28.45
N ALA A 700 33.87 10.34 -29.49
CA ALA A 700 34.96 9.65 -30.17
C ALA A 700 36.21 9.51 -29.27
N GLU A 701 36.53 10.54 -28.48
CA GLU A 701 37.61 10.50 -27.48
C GLU A 701 37.30 9.57 -26.30
N ASP A 702 36.02 9.37 -25.96
CA ASP A 702 35.58 8.41 -24.94
C ASP A 702 35.46 6.97 -25.49
N LEU A 703 35.16 6.79 -26.78
CA LEU A 703 35.18 5.50 -27.49
C LEU A 703 36.58 4.90 -27.59
N GLU A 704 37.63 5.73 -27.69
CA GLU A 704 39.03 5.26 -27.63
C GLU A 704 39.44 4.78 -26.21
N LYS A 705 38.67 5.10 -25.17
CA LYS A 705 38.91 4.64 -23.79
C LYS A 705 38.10 3.42 -23.38
N VAL A 706 37.09 3.03 -24.16
CA VAL A 706 36.18 1.91 -23.85
C VAL A 706 36.13 0.94 -25.03
N CYS A 707 37.20 0.17 -25.21
CA CYS A 707 37.07 -1.14 -25.86
C CYS A 707 36.46 -2.12 -24.87
N ASP A 708 35.12 -2.17 -24.83
CA ASP A 708 34.30 -3.38 -24.78
C ASP A 708 32.87 -3.07 -24.29
N THR A 709 31.89 -3.51 -25.08
CA THR A 709 30.43 -3.64 -24.82
C THR A 709 29.45 -2.48 -25.12
N ASP A 710 28.98 -2.47 -26.39
CA ASP A 710 27.59 -2.56 -26.88
C ASP A 710 26.44 -1.59 -26.48
N SER A 711 26.08 -0.74 -27.46
CA SER A 711 24.84 -0.84 -28.29
C SER A 711 23.67 0.16 -28.18
N LEU A 712 23.68 1.16 -27.29
CA LEU A 712 22.55 2.12 -27.22
C LEU A 712 22.82 3.50 -27.84
N VAL A 713 24.07 3.96 -27.84
CA VAL A 713 24.44 5.25 -28.45
C VAL A 713 24.55 5.14 -29.99
N TRP A 714 24.94 3.97 -30.50
CA TRP A 714 25.09 3.72 -31.94
C TRP A 714 23.74 3.72 -32.70
N SER A 715 22.66 3.23 -32.07
CA SER A 715 21.31 3.19 -32.66
C SER A 715 20.64 4.57 -32.74
N LEU A 716 20.84 5.41 -31.71
CA LEU A 716 20.35 6.79 -31.68
C LEU A 716 21.12 7.71 -32.66
N CYS A 717 22.42 7.49 -32.83
CA CYS A 717 23.20 8.23 -33.83
C CYS A 717 22.88 7.79 -35.28
N CYS A 718 22.60 6.51 -35.54
CA CYS A 718 22.26 6.07 -36.90
C CYS A 718 20.86 6.46 -37.35
N SER A 719 19.89 6.57 -36.45
CA SER A 719 18.53 7.02 -36.80
C SER A 719 18.44 8.52 -37.12
N LEU A 720 19.27 9.35 -36.48
CA LEU A 720 19.41 10.78 -36.81
C LEU A 720 20.17 11.04 -38.12
N ILE A 721 21.05 10.11 -38.53
CA ILE A 721 21.72 10.18 -39.83
C ILE A 721 20.81 9.64 -40.95
N TYR A 722 19.97 8.63 -40.70
CA TYR A 722 19.02 8.12 -41.70
C TYR A 722 17.79 9.00 -41.95
N THR A 723 17.50 9.95 -41.05
CA THR A 723 16.49 11.00 -41.29
C THR A 723 17.00 12.15 -42.17
N SER A 724 18.23 12.06 -42.70
CA SER A 724 18.72 12.95 -43.75
C SER A 724 18.02 12.76 -45.10
N ASP A 725 17.30 11.65 -45.32
CA ASP A 725 16.53 11.47 -46.57
C ASP A 725 15.23 12.29 -46.59
N HIS A 726 14.75 12.77 -45.43
CA HIS A 726 13.66 13.77 -45.39
C HIS A 726 14.13 15.19 -45.74
N TYR A 727 15.44 15.46 -45.70
CA TYR A 727 16.03 16.73 -46.15
C TYR A 727 16.10 16.87 -47.67
N ARG A 728 15.95 15.78 -48.45
CA ARG A 728 15.85 15.87 -49.92
C ARG A 728 14.59 16.56 -50.44
N LYS A 729 13.59 16.81 -49.58
CA LYS A 729 12.42 17.65 -49.94
C LYS A 729 12.63 19.14 -49.72
N TRP A 730 13.68 19.56 -49.01
CA TRP A 730 13.98 20.97 -48.75
C TRP A 730 15.21 21.48 -49.52
N SER A 731 15.98 20.60 -50.17
CA SER A 731 17.09 20.98 -51.06
C SER A 731 16.65 21.50 -52.44
N ARG A 732 15.44 22.04 -52.56
CA ARG A 732 14.88 22.63 -53.81
C ARG A 732 14.23 24.01 -53.60
N PHE A 733 14.52 24.66 -52.47
CA PHE A 733 14.25 26.08 -52.27
C PHE A 733 15.56 26.82 -52.01
#